data_AF-A0AA45ALG1-F1
#
_entry.id   AF-A0AA45ALG1-F1
#
_cell.length_a   1.000
_cell.length_b   1.000
_cell.length_c   1.000
_cell.angle_alpha   90.00
_cell.angle_beta   90.00
_cell.angle_gamma   90.00
#
_symmetry.space_group_name_H-M   'P 1'
#
loop_
_entity.id
_entity.type
_entity.pdbx_description
1 polymer ?
#
loop_
_entity_poly.entity_id
_entity_poly.type
_entity_poly.pdbx_seq_one_letter_code
_entity_poly.pdbx_strand_id
1 'polypeptide(L)'
;MPTGVGRDDTASPSELAITILSNLLSANIDVGLKHSLNIGYHDNVDIRTAFVKVLCNILIQGTEFSNLTDSAVNEKYNELLDLLTKDMTLVAAMSIVCPSHEVDELTISLLTIFEHRGRTFELIETLIKQEIEQTDNESEILRRTCVATKMLSVYAKWKGQAYLKATLQKVVERLVLTSKDLGLELDPARVTSNDELQKNALQLRIVAKVFIDDICASSSSVPSSFRQICSIISTAVLPRFQEAKYTAVGAFVFLRFFCPAIVAPEVEGLLDTPPSRELRRGLLLIAKVIQNLANNVLFGAKEPYMFPLNDFLTQNIYRVTTFLREISVPPDSLDHESSIESFDFGSCVALHRFLYDHWDHIRQKLVGHERRDYVRSPAEISRVRSPVLEPLRNLITNLGPPPLAVTWNRPQVSTNTPPSYSMFQDFMLRNAFRGTESFLTARAVYDGGESKDGLSIICIILRHMDSESIDYETLIFCYLKIASRLWHKPFGLLIDATCYNGQNEPQDDLLRKLDSLTPVELNRNLTRVYVYNMNSAFRKCFRRILRVSAKTESSVFHPKNVEYHLIGSLQDLQAHFHLSQLHLPKETISVVTDTRYVFQPITRLSKTKGKIEVIIKVGSQFVQVTTTKKQEVFPGYRLSTTVNDIFRLGEVDEAPTSIQTEDDSAFGLRADNGRIVMYFTSPKKVDVLQTIRGAKAKYSKDSRSHKAYERLIRPQDVPGTLLNLALTNLSSVDDVLRLASYNLLGSLCKAFRFSAASKMMCLIDVSVPTSASHFIIAISEQLAQMEPQLTFDFLTEFFVGWESFSDDQKPISLAYMSPWLPGLRTAILANEADGDRGKEKIASLFRKLIDLAVADHFLAYTLEQVIWPAISRDETILDLFLEELTKAALSLNLAEESLDALSSIVAGMGTITLRARVISRLRKALNRTSLRPTKALPDNVVWAEICVLLHFCLSLSFDNGVQAQLFLPEIFHIVTMLANTGSVEIRILVHRLLVNTVHAACTSFLLEDLSLLSLVKHSARYHIYHHDTGYGASPRCD
;
A
#
# COMPACT_ATOMS: atom_id res chain seq x y z
N MET A 1 -36.28 0.20 52.42
CA MET A 1 -37.12 -1.00 52.27
C MET A 1 -36.84 -1.58 50.88
N PRO A 2 -36.05 -2.65 50.75
CA PRO A 2 -35.93 -3.39 49.49
C PRO A 2 -36.94 -4.55 49.51
N THR A 3 -37.72 -4.70 48.45
CA THR A 3 -38.50 -5.91 48.19
C THR A 3 -37.99 -6.57 46.92
N GLY A 4 -37.33 -7.73 47.11
CA GLY A 4 -37.45 -8.90 46.25
C GLY A 4 -36.73 -8.87 44.90
N VAL A 5 -35.45 -9.23 44.88
CA VAL A 5 -34.85 -9.90 43.71
C VAL A 5 -34.89 -11.39 44.00
N GLY A 6 -35.72 -12.11 43.25
CA GLY A 6 -35.72 -13.58 43.22
C GLY A 6 -34.42 -14.11 42.61
N ARG A 7 -33.97 -15.24 43.14
CA ARG A 7 -32.79 -16.01 42.72
C ARG A 7 -33.07 -16.86 41.48
N ASP A 8 -31.98 -17.08 40.75
CA ASP A 8 -31.64 -18.22 39.89
C ASP A 8 -32.25 -18.31 38.47
N ASP A 9 -31.55 -17.69 37.52
CA ASP A 9 -31.24 -18.32 36.21
C ASP A 9 -29.72 -18.50 36.14
N THR A 10 -29.21 -19.70 36.45
CA THR A 10 -27.81 -20.03 36.19
C THR A 10 -27.62 -20.16 34.69
N ALA A 11 -27.02 -19.14 34.05
CA ALA A 11 -26.66 -19.16 32.64
C ALA A 11 -25.97 -20.48 32.26
N SER A 12 -26.40 -21.09 31.16
CA SER A 12 -25.86 -22.36 30.69
C SER A 12 -24.35 -22.25 30.36
N PRO A 13 -23.58 -23.35 30.41
CA PRO A 13 -22.16 -23.33 30.01
C PRO A 13 -21.93 -22.78 28.60
N SER A 14 -22.89 -23.01 27.69
CA SER A 14 -22.90 -22.49 26.33
C SER A 14 -23.07 -20.97 26.29
N GLU A 15 -24.01 -20.41 27.07
CA GLU A 15 -24.20 -18.96 27.17
C GLU A 15 -23.00 -18.28 27.80
N LEU A 16 -22.40 -18.87 28.85
CA LEU A 16 -21.18 -18.37 29.45
C LEU A 16 -20.02 -18.36 28.44
N ALA A 17 -19.87 -19.41 27.64
CA ALA A 17 -18.85 -19.46 26.58
C ALA A 17 -19.07 -18.39 25.51
N ILE A 18 -20.32 -18.18 25.07
CA ILE A 18 -20.70 -17.11 24.14
C ILE A 18 -20.38 -15.74 24.74
N THR A 19 -20.71 -15.49 26.02
CA THR A 19 -20.39 -14.22 26.69
C THR A 19 -18.88 -14.00 26.82
N ILE A 20 -18.11 -15.03 27.17
CA ILE A 20 -16.64 -14.96 27.24
C ILE A 20 -16.05 -14.61 25.87
N LEU A 21 -16.49 -15.30 24.82
CA LEU A 21 -16.05 -15.05 23.45
C LEU A 21 -16.43 -13.63 22.99
N SER A 22 -17.66 -13.18 23.24
CA SER A 22 -18.08 -11.81 22.94
C SER A 22 -17.20 -10.77 23.63
N ASN A 23 -16.94 -10.92 24.93
CA ASN A 23 -16.11 -9.98 25.68
C ASN A 23 -14.65 -9.97 25.18
N LEU A 24 -14.10 -11.14 24.84
CA LEU A 24 -12.75 -11.27 24.30
C LEU A 24 -12.63 -10.57 22.93
N LEU A 25 -13.62 -10.78 22.05
CA LEU A 25 -13.65 -10.18 20.73
C LEU A 25 -13.93 -8.68 20.79
N SER A 26 -14.81 -8.21 21.68
CA SER A 26 -15.04 -6.78 21.91
C SER A 26 -13.79 -6.04 22.42
N ALA A 27 -12.92 -6.71 23.18
CA ALA A 27 -11.65 -6.14 23.62
C ALA A 27 -10.61 -5.99 22.50
N ASN A 28 -10.74 -6.75 21.40
CA ASN A 28 -9.85 -6.68 20.24
C ASN A 28 -10.62 -7.00 18.94
N ILE A 29 -11.44 -6.04 18.52
CA ILE A 29 -12.45 -6.23 17.47
C ILE A 29 -11.82 -6.53 16.10
N ASP A 30 -10.67 -5.93 15.79
CA ASP A 30 -9.99 -6.09 14.50
C ASP A 30 -9.51 -7.53 14.27
N VAL A 31 -8.82 -8.11 15.26
CA VAL A 31 -8.37 -9.51 15.22
C VAL A 31 -9.57 -10.44 15.36
N GLY A 32 -10.51 -10.07 16.23
CA GLY A 32 -11.67 -10.89 16.53
C GLY A 32 -12.58 -11.15 15.33
N LEU A 33 -12.99 -10.09 14.62
CA LEU A 33 -13.86 -10.20 13.45
C LEU A 33 -13.17 -10.93 12.28
N LYS A 34 -11.86 -10.69 12.07
CA LYS A 34 -11.08 -11.35 11.01
C LYS A 34 -11.15 -12.88 11.10
N HIS A 35 -11.06 -13.46 12.30
CA HIS A 35 -11.07 -14.91 12.48
C HIS A 35 -12.48 -15.49 12.71
N SER A 36 -13.43 -14.65 13.14
CA SER A 36 -14.77 -15.12 13.54
C SER A 36 -15.82 -15.04 12.44
N LEU A 37 -15.67 -14.14 11.45
CA LEU A 37 -16.69 -13.91 10.42
C LEU A 37 -16.86 -15.13 9.49
N ASN A 38 -15.78 -15.78 9.07
CA ASN A 38 -15.85 -17.00 8.25
C ASN A 38 -16.55 -18.16 8.97
N ILE A 39 -16.53 -18.17 10.31
CA ILE A 39 -17.20 -19.21 11.10
C ILE A 39 -18.73 -19.06 11.03
N GLY A 40 -19.24 -17.89 10.63
CA GLY A 40 -20.65 -17.69 10.30
C GLY A 40 -21.15 -18.50 9.10
N TYR A 41 -20.23 -19.09 8.31
CA TYR A 41 -20.53 -19.99 7.19
C TYR A 41 -20.07 -21.43 7.45
N HIS A 42 -19.76 -21.79 8.70
CA HIS A 42 -19.28 -23.13 9.05
C HIS A 42 -20.34 -24.22 8.78
N ASP A 43 -19.93 -25.41 8.31
CA ASP A 43 -20.87 -26.49 7.95
C ASP A 43 -21.78 -26.90 9.12
N ASN A 44 -21.19 -26.98 10.33
CA ASN A 44 -21.92 -27.27 11.56
C ASN A 44 -22.82 -26.09 11.99
N VAL A 45 -24.13 -26.35 12.05
CA VAL A 45 -25.18 -25.39 12.42
C VAL A 45 -25.03 -24.86 13.84
N ASP A 46 -24.67 -25.70 14.81
CA ASP A 46 -24.51 -25.28 16.21
C ASP A 46 -23.37 -24.26 16.36
N ILE A 47 -22.27 -24.50 15.64
CA ILE A 47 -21.11 -23.60 15.60
C ILE A 47 -21.51 -22.27 14.95
N ARG A 48 -22.23 -22.30 13.81
CA ARG A 48 -22.77 -21.07 13.19
C ARG A 48 -23.65 -20.30 14.15
N THR A 49 -24.61 -20.97 14.79
CA THR A 49 -25.55 -20.36 15.74
C THR A 49 -24.82 -19.69 16.90
N ALA A 50 -23.82 -20.37 17.49
CA ALA A 50 -23.02 -19.78 18.56
C ALA A 50 -22.29 -18.51 18.11
N PHE A 51 -21.66 -18.53 16.93
CA PHE A 51 -20.93 -17.36 16.41
C PHE A 51 -21.85 -16.21 15.98
N VAL A 52 -23.01 -16.50 15.40
CA VAL A 52 -24.03 -15.47 15.10
C VAL A 52 -24.48 -14.77 16.39
N LYS A 53 -24.69 -15.52 17.48
CA LYS A 53 -25.01 -14.96 18.81
C LYS A 53 -23.85 -14.11 19.37
N VAL A 54 -22.60 -14.57 19.20
CA VAL A 54 -21.41 -13.81 19.60
C VAL A 54 -21.35 -12.46 18.89
N LEU A 55 -21.54 -12.43 17.56
CA LEU A 55 -21.54 -11.21 16.74
C LEU A 55 -22.69 -10.26 17.13
N CYS A 56 -23.87 -10.82 17.40
CA CYS A 56 -25.03 -10.06 17.88
C CYS A 56 -24.72 -9.37 19.22
N ASN A 57 -24.14 -10.08 20.18
CA ASN A 57 -23.76 -9.54 21.48
C ASN A 57 -22.72 -8.41 21.37
N ILE A 58 -21.73 -8.54 20.47
CA ILE A 58 -20.72 -7.48 20.23
C ILE A 58 -21.39 -6.17 19.78
N LEU A 59 -22.40 -6.26 18.91
CA LEU A 59 -23.19 -5.10 18.46
C LEU A 59 -24.04 -4.51 19.58
N ILE A 60 -24.69 -5.35 20.39
CA ILE A 60 -25.54 -4.93 21.52
C ILE A 60 -24.73 -4.21 22.62
N GLN A 61 -23.49 -4.65 22.86
CA GLN A 61 -22.60 -4.04 23.85
C GLN A 61 -22.22 -2.58 23.52
N GLY A 62 -22.60 -2.06 22.35
CA GLY A 62 -22.33 -0.68 21.96
C GLY A 62 -20.86 -0.46 21.59
N THR A 63 -20.15 -1.52 21.23
CA THR A 63 -18.76 -1.45 20.77
C THR A 63 -18.69 -0.49 19.58
N GLU A 64 -17.96 0.63 19.73
CA GLU A 64 -17.94 1.69 18.72
C GLU A 64 -17.18 1.25 17.47
N PHE A 65 -17.92 0.84 16.44
CA PHE A 65 -17.38 0.62 15.09
C PHE A 65 -16.97 1.94 14.39
N SER A 66 -17.33 3.10 14.95
CA SER A 66 -16.96 4.43 14.42
C SER A 66 -15.47 4.74 14.52
N ASN A 67 -14.73 4.09 15.42
CA ASN A 67 -13.28 4.24 15.54
C ASN A 67 -12.50 3.49 14.43
N LEU A 68 -13.23 2.83 13.52
CA LEU A 68 -12.67 1.96 12.50
C LEU A 68 -12.49 2.63 11.12
N THR A 69 -12.91 3.90 10.97
CA THR A 69 -12.72 4.67 9.73
C THR A 69 -11.64 5.74 9.91
N ASP A 70 -10.68 5.78 8.99
CA ASP A 70 -9.57 6.75 9.00
C ASP A 70 -10.07 8.21 9.11
N SER A 71 -11.24 8.52 8.53
CA SER A 71 -11.84 9.86 8.55
C SER A 71 -12.26 10.33 9.94
N ALA A 72 -12.92 9.48 10.72
CA ALA A 72 -13.42 9.85 12.06
C ALA A 72 -12.26 10.06 13.06
N VAL A 73 -11.17 9.29 12.91
CA VAL A 73 -9.96 9.43 13.73
C VAL A 73 -9.23 10.75 13.38
N ASN A 74 -9.12 11.08 12.09
CA ASN A 74 -8.47 12.32 11.64
C ASN A 74 -9.20 13.59 12.13
N GLU A 75 -10.54 13.59 12.16
CA GLU A 75 -11.32 14.72 12.70
C GLU A 75 -11.02 14.98 14.19
N LYS A 76 -10.97 13.93 15.02
CA LYS A 76 -10.64 14.06 16.45
C LYS A 76 -9.21 14.57 16.65
N TYR A 77 -8.25 14.12 15.84
CA TYR A 77 -6.87 14.64 15.90
C TYR A 77 -6.77 16.08 15.43
N ASN A 78 -7.54 16.51 14.43
CA ASN A 78 -7.59 17.92 14.01
C ASN A 78 -8.12 18.81 15.14
N GLU A 79 -9.15 18.38 15.87
CA GLU A 79 -9.64 19.09 17.06
C GLU A 79 -8.54 19.22 18.12
N LEU A 80 -7.73 18.18 18.33
CA LEU A 80 -6.60 18.19 19.27
C LEU A 80 -5.55 19.23 18.87
N LEU A 81 -5.20 19.27 17.58
CA LEU A 81 -4.22 20.22 17.04
C LEU A 81 -4.73 21.66 17.12
N ASP A 82 -6.02 21.88 16.90
CA ASP A 82 -6.65 23.19 17.03
C ASP A 82 -6.57 23.70 18.46
N LEU A 83 -6.83 22.84 19.45
CA LEU A 83 -6.66 23.19 20.87
C LEU A 83 -5.19 23.50 21.21
N LEU A 84 -4.26 22.64 20.79
CA LEU A 84 -2.82 22.81 21.04
C LEU A 84 -2.29 24.13 20.48
N THR A 85 -2.67 24.46 19.24
CA THR A 85 -2.13 25.64 18.58
C THR A 85 -2.79 26.92 19.07
N LYS A 86 -4.07 26.89 19.49
CA LYS A 86 -4.74 28.08 20.05
C LYS A 86 -4.18 28.51 21.40
N ASP A 87 -3.69 27.58 22.23
CA ASP A 87 -3.25 27.88 23.60
C ASP A 87 -1.80 27.45 23.89
N MET A 88 -0.90 28.44 23.92
CA MET A 88 0.52 28.26 24.24
C MET A 88 0.78 27.84 25.68
N THR A 89 -0.16 28.03 26.60
CA THR A 89 -0.01 27.60 28.00
C THR A 89 0.01 26.07 28.12
N LEU A 90 -0.74 25.37 27.25
CA LEU A 90 -0.69 23.91 27.15
C LEU A 90 0.69 23.43 26.72
N VAL A 91 1.25 24.03 25.68
CA VAL A 91 2.59 23.71 25.17
C VAL A 91 3.66 23.94 26.23
N ALA A 92 3.58 25.07 26.94
CA ALA A 92 4.46 25.38 28.06
C ALA A 92 4.34 24.32 29.17
N ALA A 93 3.12 23.95 29.56
CA ALA A 93 2.90 22.91 30.58
C ALA A 93 3.50 21.55 30.15
N MET A 94 3.31 21.16 28.89
CA MET A 94 3.89 19.94 28.33
C MET A 94 5.42 19.95 28.37
N SER A 95 6.04 21.07 27.99
CA SER A 95 7.50 21.26 28.03
C SER A 95 8.10 21.06 29.43
N ILE A 96 7.42 21.53 30.48
CA ILE A 96 7.85 21.36 31.89
C ILE A 96 7.74 19.90 32.33
N VAL A 97 6.64 19.25 31.98
CA VAL A 97 6.31 17.90 32.46
C VAL A 97 7.14 16.84 31.75
N CYS A 98 7.64 17.15 30.55
CA CYS A 98 8.34 16.21 29.69
C CYS A 98 9.57 15.57 30.37
N PRO A 99 9.59 14.24 30.52
CA PRO A 99 10.76 13.55 31.06
C PRO A 99 11.91 13.51 30.04
N SER A 100 13.15 13.42 30.54
CA SER A 100 14.35 13.54 29.69
C SER A 100 14.44 12.56 28.51
N HIS A 101 13.80 11.38 28.61
CA HIS A 101 13.81 10.37 27.55
C HIS A 101 12.77 10.60 26.44
N GLU A 102 11.79 11.50 26.65
CA GLU A 102 10.75 11.85 25.66
C GLU A 102 10.97 13.23 25.01
N VAL A 103 11.95 14.00 25.49
CA VAL A 103 12.26 15.36 25.00
C VAL A 103 12.40 15.41 23.48
N ASP A 104 13.15 14.46 22.91
CA ASP A 104 13.41 14.43 21.47
C ASP A 104 12.12 14.28 20.65
N GLU A 105 11.22 13.39 21.08
CA GLU A 105 9.97 13.12 20.38
C GLU A 105 8.99 14.30 20.51
N LEU A 106 8.79 14.79 21.72
CA LEU A 106 7.90 15.92 21.96
C LEU A 106 8.38 17.16 21.20
N THR A 107 9.70 17.41 21.17
CA THR A 107 10.29 18.51 20.40
C THR A 107 9.95 18.43 18.92
N ILE A 108 10.11 17.26 18.29
CA ILE A 108 9.80 17.11 16.85
C ILE A 108 8.31 17.26 16.60
N SER A 109 7.47 16.62 17.41
CA SER A 109 6.02 16.68 17.20
C SER A 109 5.53 18.12 17.29
N LEU A 110 5.95 18.88 18.30
CA LEU A 110 5.64 20.30 18.40
C LEU A 110 6.23 21.08 17.21
N LEU A 111 7.49 20.86 16.85
CA LEU A 111 8.12 21.63 15.78
C LEU A 111 7.43 21.40 14.42
N THR A 112 7.10 20.15 14.07
CA THR A 112 6.43 19.82 12.81
C THR A 112 5.00 20.38 12.79
N ILE A 113 4.23 20.20 13.86
CA ILE A 113 2.85 20.72 13.96
C ILE A 113 2.82 22.24 13.80
N PHE A 114 3.71 22.95 14.50
CA PHE A 114 3.73 24.42 14.46
C PHE A 114 4.34 24.97 13.17
N GLU A 115 5.28 24.27 12.51
CA GLU A 115 5.76 24.65 11.18
C GLU A 115 4.65 24.55 10.14
N HIS A 116 3.91 23.44 10.10
CA HIS A 116 2.81 23.25 9.16
C HIS A 116 1.71 24.31 9.29
N ARG A 117 1.56 24.91 10.49
CA ARG A 117 0.62 26.00 10.75
C ARG A 117 1.24 27.40 10.70
N GLY A 118 2.52 27.52 10.32
CA GLY A 118 3.21 28.79 10.21
C GLY A 118 3.45 29.53 11.55
N ARG A 119 3.46 28.80 12.67
CA ARG A 119 3.55 29.36 14.05
C ARG A 119 4.82 28.93 14.81
N THR A 120 5.85 28.51 14.10
CA THR A 120 7.12 28.02 14.68
C THR A 120 7.83 29.02 15.60
N PHE A 121 7.90 30.30 15.20
CA PHE A 121 8.60 31.30 16.01
C PHE A 121 7.86 31.65 17.30
N GLU A 122 6.53 31.60 17.29
CA GLU A 122 5.70 31.79 18.48
C GLU A 122 5.90 30.66 19.49
N LEU A 123 5.98 29.41 19.00
CA LEU A 123 6.34 28.24 19.78
C LEU A 123 7.73 28.40 20.42
N ILE A 124 8.75 28.71 19.61
CA ILE A 124 10.14 28.86 20.07
C ILE A 124 10.24 30.00 21.11
N GLU A 125 9.59 31.13 20.86
CA GLU A 125 9.56 32.27 21.80
C GLU A 125 8.95 31.90 23.15
N THR A 126 7.81 31.20 23.13
CA THR A 126 7.12 30.75 24.35
C THR A 126 8.04 29.84 25.18
N LEU A 127 8.64 28.83 24.54
CA LEU A 127 9.51 27.87 25.22
C LEU A 127 10.80 28.51 25.76
N ILE A 128 11.39 29.47 25.03
CA ILE A 128 12.58 30.21 25.49
C ILE A 128 12.24 31.11 26.69
N LYS A 129 11.14 31.86 26.63
CA LYS A 129 10.70 32.72 27.75
C LYS A 129 10.49 31.88 29.02
N GLN A 130 9.82 30.75 28.87
CA GLN A 130 9.58 29.81 29.96
C GLN A 130 10.88 29.23 30.54
N GLU A 131 11.82 28.85 29.67
CA GLU A 131 13.14 28.34 30.06
C GLU A 131 13.94 29.37 30.87
N ILE A 132 13.91 30.64 30.45
CA ILE A 132 14.59 31.74 31.13
C ILE A 132 13.93 32.05 32.48
N GLU A 133 12.61 32.01 32.57
CA GLU A 133 11.89 32.23 33.84
C GLU A 133 12.24 31.16 34.89
N GLN A 134 12.57 29.94 34.46
CA GLN A 134 12.96 28.83 35.33
C GLN A 134 14.47 28.75 35.60
N THR A 135 15.28 29.60 34.98
CA THR A 135 16.74 29.59 35.15
C THR A 135 17.13 30.44 36.35
N ASP A 136 17.83 29.87 37.32
CA ASP A 136 18.27 30.59 38.52
C ASP A 136 19.52 31.45 38.26
N ASN A 137 20.52 30.89 37.56
CA ASN A 137 21.81 31.52 37.32
C ASN A 137 22.03 31.87 35.84
N GLU A 138 22.65 33.03 35.59
CA GLU A 138 23.01 33.47 34.23
C GLU A 138 23.86 32.45 33.46
N SER A 139 24.79 31.77 34.15
CA SER A 139 25.68 30.78 33.53
C SER A 139 24.97 29.51 33.04
N GLU A 140 23.71 29.30 33.41
CA GLU A 140 22.91 28.11 33.08
C GLU A 140 21.91 28.36 31.93
N ILE A 141 21.77 29.61 31.49
CA ILE A 141 20.82 30.01 30.44
C ILE A 141 21.03 29.17 29.19
N LEU A 142 19.97 28.50 28.76
CA LEU A 142 19.98 27.60 27.62
C LEU A 142 21.17 26.65 27.71
N ARG A 143 21.44 25.98 28.83
CA ARG A 143 22.49 24.93 28.90
C ARG A 143 21.95 23.55 29.24
N ARG A 144 20.85 23.48 30.01
CA ARG A 144 20.18 22.22 30.31
C ARG A 144 19.61 21.58 29.04
N THR A 145 19.52 20.26 29.01
CA THR A 145 18.81 19.53 27.95
C THR A 145 17.33 19.48 28.33
N CYS A 146 16.51 20.24 27.59
CA CYS A 146 15.06 20.32 27.75
C CYS A 146 14.41 20.51 26.37
N VAL A 147 13.08 20.53 26.31
CA VAL A 147 12.34 20.70 25.04
C VAL A 147 12.75 21.98 24.30
N ALA A 148 12.92 23.10 25.02
CA ALA A 148 13.33 24.38 24.43
C ALA A 148 14.72 24.31 23.78
N THR A 149 15.72 23.82 24.53
CA THR A 149 17.11 23.77 24.05
C THR A 149 17.31 22.70 22.99
N LYS A 150 16.55 21.59 23.05
CA LYS A 150 16.54 20.58 22.00
C LYS A 150 15.89 21.11 20.72
N MET A 151 14.79 21.86 20.85
CA MET A 151 14.11 22.49 19.71
C MET A 151 15.03 23.44 18.96
N LEU A 152 15.81 24.25 19.68
CA LEU A 152 16.86 25.08 19.09
C LEU A 152 17.88 24.25 18.31
N SER A 153 18.43 23.18 18.89
CA SER A 153 19.39 22.30 18.19
C SER A 153 18.81 21.65 16.94
N VAL A 154 17.59 21.11 17.01
CA VAL A 154 16.93 20.44 15.87
C VAL A 154 16.63 21.44 14.76
N TYR A 155 16.08 22.61 15.11
CA TYR A 155 15.78 23.66 14.14
C TYR A 155 17.05 24.21 13.48
N ALA A 156 18.12 24.42 14.26
CA ALA A 156 19.39 24.88 13.74
C ALA A 156 20.01 23.88 12.76
N LYS A 157 19.95 22.58 13.06
CA LYS A 157 20.42 21.55 12.13
C LYS A 157 19.57 21.52 10.85
N TRP A 158 18.24 21.62 10.99
CA TRP A 158 17.33 21.57 9.85
C TRP A 158 17.51 22.76 8.89
N LYS A 159 17.39 24.00 9.38
CA LYS A 159 17.42 25.21 8.52
C LYS A 159 18.84 25.77 8.32
N GLY A 160 19.79 25.37 9.16
CA GLY A 160 21.16 25.90 9.15
C GLY A 160 22.17 25.06 8.35
N GLN A 161 21.81 23.88 7.85
CA GLN A 161 22.77 22.96 7.23
C GLN A 161 23.55 23.56 6.06
N ALA A 162 22.88 24.29 5.17
CA ALA A 162 23.52 24.95 4.03
C ALA A 162 24.52 26.03 4.49
N TYR A 163 24.12 26.84 5.47
CA TYR A 163 24.97 27.86 6.08
C TYR A 163 26.18 27.24 6.80
N LEU A 164 25.97 26.13 7.53
CA LEU A 164 27.02 25.40 8.22
C LEU A 164 28.09 24.89 7.24
N LYS A 165 27.66 24.26 6.14
CA LYS A 165 28.55 23.77 5.08
C LYS A 165 29.34 24.91 4.44
N ALA A 166 28.66 25.98 4.03
CA ALA A 166 29.29 27.14 3.41
C ALA A 166 30.36 27.77 4.31
N THR A 167 30.15 27.75 5.63
CA THR A 167 31.04 28.38 6.62
C THR A 167 32.20 27.48 7.04
N LEU A 168 31.95 26.20 7.33
CA LEU A 168 32.95 25.33 8.00
C LEU A 168 33.56 24.24 7.11
N GLN A 169 32.87 23.79 6.05
CA GLN A 169 33.26 22.56 5.35
C GLN A 169 34.68 22.63 4.79
N LYS A 170 35.02 23.74 4.10
CA LYS A 170 36.36 23.92 3.49
C LYS A 170 37.49 23.93 4.53
N VAL A 171 37.25 24.49 5.71
CA VAL A 171 38.24 24.54 6.80
C VAL A 171 38.48 23.16 7.36
N VAL A 172 37.40 22.41 7.61
CA VAL A 172 37.45 21.04 8.13
C VAL A 172 38.14 20.11 7.13
N GLU A 173 37.77 20.14 5.84
CA GLU A 173 38.40 19.34 4.79
C GLU A 173 39.91 19.63 4.67
N ARG A 174 40.29 20.92 4.70
CA ARG A 174 41.71 21.31 4.68
C ARG A 174 42.46 20.76 5.89
N LEU A 175 41.86 20.81 7.08
CA LEU A 175 42.46 20.32 8.31
C LEU A 175 42.65 18.79 8.27
N VAL A 176 41.72 18.05 7.68
CA VAL A 176 41.87 16.61 7.47
C VAL A 176 43.07 16.30 6.58
N LEU A 177 43.24 17.04 5.49
CA LEU A 177 44.35 16.86 4.54
C LEU A 177 45.72 17.15 5.17
N THR A 178 45.82 18.15 6.06
CA THR A 178 47.09 18.54 6.71
C THR A 178 47.30 17.93 8.09
N SER A 179 46.39 17.06 8.55
CA SER A 179 46.38 16.52 9.92
C SER A 179 47.66 15.79 10.33
N LYS A 180 48.41 15.22 9.39
CA LYS A 180 49.66 14.48 9.65
C LYS A 180 50.83 15.39 10.05
N ASP A 181 50.77 16.67 9.69
CA ASP A 181 51.85 17.65 9.92
C ASP A 181 51.52 18.61 11.09
N LEU A 182 50.42 18.35 11.81
CA LEU A 182 49.82 19.26 12.77
C LEU A 182 49.76 18.65 14.18
N GLY A 183 50.43 19.28 15.14
CA GLY A 183 50.34 18.95 16.56
C GLY A 183 49.37 19.88 17.29
N LEU A 184 48.29 19.32 17.85
CA LEU A 184 47.26 20.11 18.56
C LEU A 184 47.12 19.74 20.03
N GLU A 185 47.86 18.75 20.53
CA GLU A 185 47.77 18.29 21.92
C GLU A 185 48.51 19.24 22.86
N LEU A 186 47.83 19.61 23.95
CA LEU A 186 48.34 20.53 24.97
C LEU A 186 48.46 19.88 26.35
N ASP A 187 47.96 18.66 26.53
CA ASP A 187 48.12 17.91 27.77
C ASP A 187 49.60 17.53 27.97
N PRO A 188 50.29 18.05 29.02
CA PRO A 188 51.69 17.73 29.27
C PRO A 188 51.97 16.24 29.46
N ALA A 189 50.97 15.44 29.84
CA ALA A 189 51.11 14.00 29.99
C ALA A 189 51.14 13.23 28.65
N ARG A 190 50.82 13.90 27.54
CA ARG A 190 50.68 13.31 26.20
C ARG A 190 51.66 13.89 25.17
N VAL A 191 52.51 14.82 25.59
CA VAL A 191 53.47 15.54 24.76
C VAL A 191 54.89 15.21 25.26
N THR A 192 55.87 15.13 24.36
CA THR A 192 57.21 14.61 24.71
C THR A 192 58.15 15.67 25.27
N SER A 193 57.91 16.96 24.98
CA SER A 193 58.74 18.07 25.42
C SER A 193 57.96 19.36 25.61
N ASN A 194 58.51 20.30 26.40
CA ASN A 194 57.90 21.62 26.59
C ASN A 194 57.96 22.48 25.31
N ASP A 195 58.97 22.29 24.47
CA ASP A 195 59.09 22.98 23.17
C ASP A 195 57.99 22.55 22.20
N GLU A 196 57.67 21.25 22.19
CA GLU A 196 56.53 20.72 21.43
C GLU A 196 55.20 21.29 21.95
N LEU A 197 55.04 21.46 23.25
CA LEU A 197 53.84 22.05 23.85
C LEU A 197 53.64 23.52 23.41
N GLN A 198 54.71 24.32 23.40
CA GLN A 198 54.65 25.70 22.89
C GLN A 198 54.33 25.76 21.39
N LYS A 199 54.94 24.87 20.59
CA LYS A 199 54.64 24.74 19.16
C LYS A 199 53.18 24.35 18.93
N ASN A 200 52.66 23.35 19.64
CA ASN A 200 51.29 22.89 19.54
C ASN A 200 50.30 23.99 19.98
N ALA A 201 50.63 24.77 21.01
CA ALA A 201 49.82 25.91 21.44
C ALA A 201 49.72 26.97 20.35
N LEU A 202 50.84 27.29 19.68
CA LEU A 202 50.84 28.20 18.54
C LEU A 202 50.01 27.66 17.37
N GLN A 203 50.17 26.38 17.02
CA GLN A 203 49.39 25.74 15.96
C GLN A 203 47.89 25.74 16.28
N LEU A 204 47.50 25.41 17.51
CA LEU A 204 46.12 25.44 17.95
C LEU A 204 45.52 26.86 17.90
N ARG A 205 46.29 27.90 18.31
CA ARG A 205 45.88 29.30 18.16
C ARG A 205 45.63 29.66 16.69
N ILE A 206 46.53 29.28 15.78
CA ILE A 206 46.41 29.55 14.34
C ILE A 206 45.15 28.88 13.77
N VAL A 207 44.93 27.60 14.09
CA VAL A 207 43.77 26.87 13.56
C VAL A 207 42.48 27.42 14.14
N ALA A 208 42.40 27.65 15.46
CA ALA A 208 41.23 28.26 16.09
C ALA A 208 40.93 29.65 15.52
N LYS A 209 41.97 30.43 15.18
CA LYS A 209 41.84 31.73 14.53
C LYS A 209 41.18 31.63 13.16
N VAL A 210 41.54 30.65 12.33
CA VAL A 210 40.90 30.42 11.02
C VAL A 210 39.40 30.14 11.18
N PHE A 211 39.02 29.25 12.10
CA PHE A 211 37.60 28.98 12.38
C PHE A 211 36.85 30.25 12.83
N ILE A 212 37.43 31.03 13.75
CA ILE A 212 36.80 32.27 14.22
C ILE A 212 36.70 33.31 13.10
N ASP A 213 37.71 33.43 12.25
CA ASP A 213 37.71 34.38 11.15
C ASP A 213 36.62 34.07 10.13
N ASP A 214 36.48 32.79 9.74
CA ASP A 214 35.43 32.36 8.81
C ASP A 214 34.03 32.48 9.42
N ILE A 215 33.85 32.11 10.71
CA ILE A 215 32.57 32.30 11.41
C ILE A 215 32.21 33.78 11.50
N CYS A 216 33.10 34.64 11.98
CA CYS A 216 32.81 36.07 12.14
C CYS A 216 32.57 36.78 10.79
N ALA A 217 33.30 36.38 9.72
CA ALA A 217 33.09 36.94 8.38
C ALA A 217 31.75 36.53 7.75
N SER A 218 31.14 35.45 8.23
CA SER A 218 29.89 34.91 7.70
C SER A 218 28.62 35.63 8.19
N SER A 219 28.74 36.72 8.97
CA SER A 219 27.58 37.37 9.62
C SER A 219 26.47 37.77 8.64
N SER A 220 26.83 38.26 7.45
CA SER A 220 25.88 38.62 6.38
C SER A 220 25.15 37.43 5.76
N SER A 221 25.71 36.22 5.86
CA SER A 221 25.15 34.99 5.28
C SER A 221 24.30 34.18 6.27
N VAL A 222 24.14 34.67 7.50
CA VAL A 222 23.30 34.02 8.52
C VAL A 222 21.84 34.04 8.09
N PRO A 223 21.14 32.90 8.06
CA PRO A 223 19.73 32.82 7.65
C PRO A 223 18.80 33.74 8.47
N SER A 224 17.77 34.30 7.83
CA SER A 224 16.77 35.15 8.49
C SER A 224 16.09 34.45 9.68
N SER A 225 15.84 33.15 9.56
CA SER A 225 15.28 32.34 10.65
C SER A 225 16.20 32.25 11.87
N PHE A 226 17.51 32.19 11.68
CA PHE A 226 18.50 32.23 12.76
C PHE A 226 18.54 33.61 13.41
N ARG A 227 18.52 34.68 12.62
CA ARG A 227 18.46 36.06 13.12
C ARG A 227 17.22 36.29 13.97
N GLN A 228 16.07 35.76 13.55
CA GLN A 228 14.82 35.81 14.31
C GLN A 228 14.95 35.09 15.67
N ILE A 229 15.51 33.88 15.70
CA ILE A 229 15.74 33.14 16.95
C ILE A 229 16.72 33.88 17.85
N CYS A 230 17.81 34.41 17.31
CA CYS A 230 18.79 35.19 18.08
C CYS A 230 18.14 36.44 18.68
N SER A 231 17.31 37.16 17.91
CA SER A 231 16.53 38.30 18.40
C SER A 231 15.58 37.91 19.54
N ILE A 232 14.85 36.80 19.39
CA ILE A 232 13.95 36.24 20.41
C ILE A 232 14.71 35.92 21.71
N ILE A 233 15.83 35.19 21.62
CA ILE A 233 16.68 34.88 22.79
C ILE A 233 17.12 36.17 23.46
N SER A 234 17.63 37.11 22.67
CA SER A 234 18.18 38.37 23.18
C SER A 234 17.12 39.22 23.91
N THR A 235 15.88 39.17 23.43
CA THR A 235 14.75 39.93 24.00
C THR A 235 14.18 39.24 25.23
N ALA A 236 14.10 37.91 25.23
CA ALA A 236 13.57 37.13 26.34
C ALA A 236 14.48 37.14 27.57
N VAL A 237 15.80 37.29 27.37
CA VAL A 237 16.80 37.34 28.46
C VAL A 237 16.84 38.71 29.15
N LEU A 238 16.56 39.79 28.40
CA LEU A 238 16.69 41.18 28.84
C LEU A 238 15.98 41.52 30.17
N PRO A 239 14.75 41.05 30.46
CA PRO A 239 14.05 41.40 31.70
C PRO A 239 14.68 40.85 32.97
N ARG A 240 15.47 39.76 32.88
CA ARG A 240 16.01 39.03 34.04
C ARG A 240 17.53 39.08 34.14
N PHE A 241 18.24 38.99 33.00
CA PHE A 241 19.70 38.92 32.96
C PHE A 241 20.26 39.87 31.88
N GLN A 242 20.28 41.17 32.15
CA GLN A 242 20.61 42.22 31.16
C GLN A 242 21.98 42.04 30.50
N GLU A 243 23.00 41.68 31.28
CA GLU A 243 24.39 41.49 30.81
C GLU A 243 24.59 40.19 30.02
N ALA A 244 23.65 39.25 30.12
CA ALA A 244 23.75 37.92 29.53
C ALA A 244 23.31 37.82 28.07
N LYS A 245 22.80 38.92 27.49
CA LYS A 245 22.10 38.96 26.20
C LYS A 245 22.85 38.21 25.10
N TYR A 246 24.13 38.53 24.91
CA TYR A 246 24.95 37.94 23.84
C TYR A 246 25.50 36.56 24.23
N THR A 247 25.80 36.33 25.51
CA THR A 247 26.23 35.03 26.02
C THR A 247 25.14 33.96 25.80
N ALA A 248 23.87 34.32 26.00
CA ALA A 248 22.72 33.45 25.73
C ALA A 248 22.55 33.14 24.23
N VAL A 249 22.75 34.13 23.36
CA VAL A 249 22.77 33.91 21.89
C VAL A 249 23.95 33.01 21.51
N GLY A 250 25.11 33.17 22.18
CA GLY A 250 26.26 32.28 22.03
C GLY A 250 25.98 30.83 22.42
N ALA A 251 25.13 30.60 23.44
CA ALA A 251 24.70 29.25 23.82
C ALA A 251 23.82 28.57 22.75
N PHE A 252 23.18 29.33 21.86
CA PHE A 252 22.51 28.79 20.69
C PHE A 252 23.51 28.57 19.55
N VAL A 253 24.17 29.63 19.08
CA VAL A 253 24.92 29.61 17.83
C VAL A 253 26.24 28.84 17.94
N PHE A 254 26.96 28.96 19.05
CA PHE A 254 28.22 28.24 19.22
C PHE A 254 28.02 26.88 19.88
N LEU A 255 27.37 26.82 21.03
CA LEU A 255 27.27 25.56 21.80
C LEU A 255 26.41 24.50 21.11
N ARG A 256 25.35 24.90 20.39
CA ARG A 256 24.37 23.97 19.81
C ARG A 256 24.44 23.81 18.29
N PHE A 257 25.22 24.63 17.62
CA PHE A 257 25.30 24.62 16.16
C PHE A 257 26.75 24.47 15.68
N PHE A 258 27.63 25.44 15.91
CA PHE A 258 29.01 25.35 15.41
C PHE A 258 29.89 24.34 16.15
N CYS A 259 29.93 24.33 17.49
CA CYS A 259 30.82 23.45 18.25
C CYS A 259 30.53 21.96 18.02
N PRO A 260 29.26 21.49 17.98
CA PRO A 260 28.95 20.11 17.61
C PRO A 260 29.50 19.72 16.23
N ALA A 261 29.37 20.63 15.24
CA ALA A 261 29.86 20.42 13.88
C ALA A 261 31.39 20.40 13.77
N ILE A 262 32.09 21.15 14.62
CA ILE A 262 33.55 21.11 14.71
C ILE A 262 34.00 19.80 15.35
N VAL A 263 33.33 19.33 16.40
CA VAL A 263 33.72 18.14 17.16
C VAL A 263 33.47 16.83 16.40
N ALA A 264 32.31 16.73 15.73
CA ALA A 264 31.86 15.55 15.01
C ALA A 264 31.41 15.92 13.58
N PRO A 265 32.33 16.38 12.72
CA PRO A 265 32.02 16.87 11.38
C PRO A 265 31.36 15.81 10.49
N GLU A 266 31.64 14.52 10.71
CA GLU A 266 31.00 13.42 9.97
C GLU A 266 29.52 13.24 10.33
N VAL A 267 29.13 13.53 11.58
CA VAL A 267 27.75 13.41 12.05
C VAL A 267 26.90 14.61 11.58
N GLU A 268 27.54 15.76 11.44
CA GLU A 268 26.94 16.99 10.89
C GLU A 268 27.09 17.10 9.37
N GLY A 269 27.53 16.04 8.69
CA GLY A 269 27.57 15.95 7.22
C GLY A 269 28.54 16.91 6.53
N LEU A 270 29.61 17.32 7.24
CA LEU A 270 30.74 18.09 6.72
C LEU A 270 31.84 17.19 6.15
N LEU A 271 31.89 15.91 6.54
CA LEU A 271 32.82 14.90 6.04
C LEU A 271 32.10 13.57 5.77
N ASP A 272 32.57 12.82 4.78
CA ASP A 272 32.03 11.50 4.45
C ASP A 272 32.57 10.38 5.36
N THR A 273 33.75 10.59 5.96
CA THR A 273 34.42 9.59 6.81
C THR A 273 34.86 10.18 8.14
N PRO A 274 34.85 9.39 9.23
CA PRO A 274 35.23 9.87 10.54
C PRO A 274 36.73 10.22 10.59
N PRO A 275 37.12 11.37 11.21
CA PRO A 275 38.52 11.74 11.36
C PRO A 275 39.30 10.79 12.27
N SER A 276 40.63 10.80 12.17
CA SER A 276 41.53 10.03 13.05
C SER A 276 41.32 10.43 14.53
N ARG A 277 41.70 9.53 15.46
CA ARG A 277 41.57 9.80 16.90
C ARG A 277 42.31 11.05 17.36
N GLU A 278 43.50 11.29 16.79
CA GLU A 278 44.33 12.46 17.05
C GLU A 278 43.67 13.75 16.54
N LEU A 279 43.17 13.75 15.31
CA LEU A 279 42.47 14.91 14.75
C LEU A 279 41.18 15.20 15.51
N ARG A 280 40.41 14.17 15.89
CA ARG A 280 39.20 14.32 16.73
C ARG A 280 39.52 14.99 18.06
N ARG A 281 40.66 14.65 18.67
CA ARG A 281 41.15 15.30 19.89
C ARG A 281 41.51 16.77 19.64
N GLY A 282 42.18 17.08 18.53
CA GLY A 282 42.46 18.45 18.13
C GLY A 282 41.19 19.29 17.91
N LEU A 283 40.21 18.75 17.20
CA LEU A 283 38.89 19.37 16.98
C LEU A 283 38.15 19.65 18.29
N LEU A 284 38.21 18.74 19.27
CA LEU A 284 37.67 18.97 20.61
C LEU A 284 38.33 20.17 21.31
N LEU A 285 39.65 20.33 21.20
CA LEU A 285 40.36 21.46 21.78
C LEU A 285 40.02 22.78 21.06
N ILE A 286 39.89 22.76 19.73
CA ILE A 286 39.45 23.91 18.94
C ILE A 286 38.05 24.36 19.36
N ALA A 287 37.09 23.43 19.39
CA ALA A 287 35.72 23.72 19.81
C ALA A 287 35.66 24.29 21.22
N LYS A 288 36.53 23.82 22.13
CA LYS A 288 36.62 24.32 23.50
C LYS A 288 37.13 25.76 23.59
N VAL A 289 38.13 26.13 22.79
CA VAL A 289 38.62 27.52 22.67
C VAL A 289 37.50 28.43 22.16
N ILE A 290 36.83 28.01 21.09
CA ILE A 290 35.72 28.76 20.48
C ILE A 290 34.55 28.90 21.47
N GLN A 291 34.23 27.85 22.22
CA GLN A 291 33.17 27.90 23.22
C GLN A 291 33.48 28.86 24.36
N ASN A 292 34.74 28.93 24.81
CA ASN A 292 35.17 29.88 25.84
C ASN A 292 35.13 31.33 25.35
N LEU A 293 35.48 31.57 24.07
CA LEU A 293 35.27 32.87 23.42
C LEU A 293 33.79 33.29 23.43
N ALA A 294 32.91 32.39 23.00
CA ALA A 294 31.46 32.64 22.94
C ALA A 294 30.84 32.86 24.32
N ASN A 295 31.41 32.24 25.36
CA ASN A 295 30.98 32.40 26.75
C ASN A 295 31.57 33.65 27.42
N ASN A 296 32.52 34.33 26.79
CA ASN A 296 33.29 35.42 27.40
C ASN A 296 34.01 35.01 28.71
N VAL A 297 34.62 33.82 28.73
CA VAL A 297 35.31 33.25 29.91
C VAL A 297 36.73 32.79 29.55
N LEU A 298 37.69 33.05 30.43
CA LEU A 298 39.08 32.58 30.31
C LEU A 298 39.27 31.19 30.95
N PHE A 299 40.30 30.45 30.53
CA PHE A 299 40.65 29.19 31.17
C PHE A 299 41.15 29.45 32.60
N GLY A 300 40.55 28.76 33.57
CA GLY A 300 40.89 28.83 35.00
C GLY A 300 41.56 27.56 35.53
N ALA A 301 41.78 27.48 36.84
CA ALA A 301 42.58 26.43 37.50
C ALA A 301 42.14 24.97 37.26
N LYS A 302 40.92 24.75 36.74
CA LYS A 302 40.45 23.41 36.34
C LYS A 302 41.22 22.84 35.15
N GLU A 303 41.77 23.70 34.28
CA GLU A 303 42.36 23.31 32.99
C GLU A 303 43.66 24.10 32.72
N PRO A 304 44.69 23.92 33.56
CA PRO A 304 45.90 24.74 33.51
C PRO A 304 46.65 24.59 32.18
N TYR A 305 46.53 23.44 31.52
CA TYR A 305 47.15 23.16 30.23
C TYR A 305 46.61 24.03 29.07
N MET A 306 45.46 24.71 29.26
CA MET A 306 44.89 25.64 28.27
C MET A 306 45.26 27.12 28.54
N PHE A 307 45.95 27.43 29.65
CA PHE A 307 46.39 28.80 29.97
C PHE A 307 47.18 29.50 28.87
N PRO A 308 48.05 28.81 28.09
CA PRO A 308 48.70 29.41 26.94
C PRO A 308 47.74 29.93 25.87
N LEU A 309 46.41 29.82 26.00
CA LEU A 309 45.45 30.36 25.05
C LEU A 309 44.70 31.59 25.59
N ASN A 310 44.88 31.97 26.86
CA ASN A 310 44.15 33.09 27.47
C ASN A 310 44.42 34.44 26.78
N ASP A 311 45.68 34.73 26.39
CA ASP A 311 46.00 35.94 25.64
C ASP A 311 45.26 35.99 24.29
N PHE A 312 45.14 34.84 23.63
CA PHE A 312 44.38 34.70 22.39
C PHE A 312 42.88 34.92 22.62
N LEU A 313 42.33 34.41 23.74
CA LEU A 313 40.93 34.65 24.12
C LEU A 313 40.67 36.15 24.31
N THR A 314 41.47 36.83 25.12
CA THR A 314 41.33 38.28 25.40
C THR A 314 41.37 39.12 24.12
N GLN A 315 42.21 38.76 23.15
CA GLN A 315 42.31 39.46 21.87
C GLN A 315 41.10 39.25 20.93
N ASN A 316 40.35 38.14 21.07
CA ASN A 316 39.29 37.77 20.13
C ASN A 316 37.87 37.84 20.71
N ILE A 317 37.70 37.98 22.04
CA ILE A 317 36.39 38.14 22.69
C ILE A 317 35.56 39.23 22.02
N TYR A 318 36.13 40.42 21.80
CA TYR A 318 35.39 41.54 21.19
C TYR A 318 34.83 41.19 19.81
N ARG A 319 35.58 40.43 19.00
CA ARG A 319 35.15 40.04 17.64
C ARG A 319 33.96 39.10 17.67
N VAL A 320 34.00 38.10 18.56
CA VAL A 320 32.89 37.16 18.74
C VAL A 320 31.66 37.86 19.30
N THR A 321 31.83 38.77 20.26
CA THR A 321 30.72 39.56 20.81
C THR A 321 30.09 40.48 19.75
N THR A 322 30.89 41.10 18.87
CA THR A 322 30.39 41.89 17.75
C THR A 322 29.60 41.04 16.76
N PHE A 323 30.10 39.84 16.40
CA PHE A 323 29.36 38.89 15.57
C PHE A 323 28.01 38.52 16.21
N LEU A 324 28.00 38.16 17.51
CA LEU A 324 26.77 37.85 18.24
C LEU A 324 25.79 39.03 18.25
N ARG A 325 26.30 40.26 18.32
CA ARG A 325 25.47 41.48 18.23
C ARG A 325 24.84 41.64 16.84
N GLU A 326 25.61 41.48 15.77
CA GLU A 326 25.15 41.64 14.38
C GLU A 326 24.04 40.66 14.00
N ILE A 327 24.14 39.41 14.48
CA ILE A 327 23.14 38.37 14.19
C ILE A 327 21.91 38.44 15.12
N SER A 328 21.96 39.24 16.20
CA SER A 328 20.81 39.42 17.11
C SER A 328 19.81 40.48 16.62
N VAL A 329 20.08 41.11 15.49
CA VAL A 329 19.17 42.08 14.87
C VAL A 329 18.04 41.33 14.17
N PRO A 330 16.76 41.66 14.42
CA PRO A 330 15.64 41.01 13.75
C PRO A 330 15.72 41.20 12.23
N PRO A 331 15.32 40.19 11.43
CA PRO A 331 15.31 40.28 9.98
C PRO A 331 14.18 41.19 9.46
N ASP A 332 14.39 41.82 8.29
CA ASP A 332 13.37 42.66 7.64
C ASP A 332 12.21 41.84 7.05
N SER A 333 12.48 40.60 6.61
CA SER A 333 11.49 39.67 6.09
C SER A 333 11.83 38.22 6.47
N LEU A 334 10.78 37.44 6.73
CA LEU A 334 10.88 35.99 6.91
C LEU A 334 10.42 35.31 5.62
N ASP A 335 11.28 34.45 5.06
CA ASP A 335 10.88 33.61 3.94
C ASP A 335 9.88 32.57 4.45
N HIS A 336 8.60 32.78 4.15
CA HIS A 336 7.55 31.79 4.38
C HIS A 336 7.47 30.86 3.18
N GLU A 337 8.19 29.74 3.23
CA GLU A 337 7.89 28.62 2.35
C GLU A 337 6.56 27.99 2.82
N SER A 338 5.48 28.19 2.06
CA SER A 338 4.21 27.53 2.31
C SER A 338 4.37 26.03 2.05
N SER A 339 4.67 25.26 3.10
CA SER A 339 4.57 23.80 3.02
C SER A 339 3.11 23.42 2.81
N ILE A 340 2.83 22.67 1.75
CA ILE A 340 1.54 22.06 1.46
C ILE A 340 0.99 21.43 2.75
N GLU A 341 -0.26 21.75 3.11
CA GLU A 341 -0.98 21.21 4.27
C GLU A 341 -0.99 19.67 4.21
N SER A 342 0.04 19.06 4.79
CA SER A 342 0.09 17.62 5.02
C SER A 342 -0.18 17.39 6.51
N PHE A 343 -1.30 16.73 6.79
CA PHE A 343 -1.67 16.33 8.14
C PHE A 343 -0.63 15.34 8.67
N ASP A 344 0.20 15.73 9.64
CA ASP A 344 1.22 14.84 10.22
C ASP A 344 0.59 13.97 11.32
N PHE A 345 -0.01 12.85 10.91
CA PHE A 345 -0.66 11.89 11.81
C PHE A 345 0.35 11.32 12.80
N GLY A 346 1.62 11.17 12.38
CA GLY A 346 2.68 10.64 13.21
C GLY A 346 2.94 11.49 14.46
N SER A 347 3.06 12.80 14.27
CA SER A 347 3.21 13.77 15.37
C SER A 347 1.94 13.88 16.21
N CYS A 348 0.75 13.73 15.62
CA CYS A 348 -0.52 13.73 16.35
C CYS A 348 -0.65 12.57 17.34
N VAL A 349 -0.29 11.36 16.91
CA VAL A 349 -0.32 10.17 17.78
C VAL A 349 0.70 10.29 18.91
N ALA A 350 1.92 10.77 18.61
CA ALA A 350 2.94 11.03 19.63
C ALA A 350 2.46 12.04 20.68
N LEU A 351 1.82 13.12 20.23
CA LEU A 351 1.20 14.13 21.09
C LEU A 351 0.08 13.54 21.95
N HIS A 352 -0.85 12.78 21.35
CA HIS A 352 -1.93 12.13 22.08
C HIS A 352 -1.38 11.18 23.15
N ARG A 353 -0.36 10.37 22.82
CA ARG A 353 0.27 9.49 23.80
C ARG A 353 0.89 10.27 24.97
N PHE A 354 1.66 11.31 24.67
CA PHE A 354 2.25 12.17 25.71
C PHE A 354 1.17 12.76 26.63
N LEU A 355 0.10 13.29 26.04
CA LEU A 355 -1.02 13.86 26.78
C LEU A 355 -1.77 12.83 27.62
N TYR A 356 -1.93 11.61 27.10
CA TYR A 356 -2.59 10.49 27.80
C TYR A 356 -1.74 10.02 28.99
N ASP A 357 -0.44 9.77 28.78
CA ASP A 357 0.46 9.22 29.79
C ASP A 357 0.76 10.22 30.91
N HIS A 358 0.81 11.52 30.59
CA HIS A 358 1.21 12.58 31.54
C HIS A 358 0.06 13.52 31.93
N TRP A 359 -1.19 13.16 31.63
CA TRP A 359 -2.38 14.02 31.80
C TRP A 359 -2.46 14.68 33.19
N ASP A 360 -2.31 13.89 34.25
CA ASP A 360 -2.46 14.37 35.63
C ASP A 360 -1.42 15.44 35.98
N HIS A 361 -0.18 15.27 35.54
CA HIS A 361 0.91 16.23 35.77
C HIS A 361 0.68 17.52 34.97
N ILE A 362 0.24 17.41 33.72
CA ILE A 362 -0.09 18.55 32.85
C ILE A 362 -1.24 19.34 33.46
N ARG A 363 -2.31 18.65 33.88
CA ARG A 363 -3.46 19.26 34.56
C ARG A 363 -3.03 20.03 35.81
N GLN A 364 -2.19 19.44 36.66
CA GLN A 364 -1.68 20.11 37.86
C GLN A 364 -0.90 21.39 37.53
N LYS A 365 -0.09 21.38 36.46
CA LYS A 365 0.67 22.55 36.01
C LYS A 365 -0.23 23.65 35.46
N LEU A 366 -1.22 23.31 34.66
CA LEU A 366 -2.19 24.28 34.11
C LEU A 366 -2.96 24.98 35.24
N VAL A 367 -3.51 24.21 36.18
CA VAL A 367 -4.20 24.77 37.37
C VAL A 367 -3.24 25.58 38.25
N GLY A 368 -1.98 25.17 38.35
CA GLY A 368 -0.95 25.90 39.09
C GLY A 368 -0.60 27.25 38.47
N HIS A 369 -0.59 27.34 37.13
CA HIS A 369 -0.37 28.58 36.38
C HIS A 369 -1.53 29.56 36.60
N GLU A 370 -2.77 29.09 36.48
CA GLU A 370 -3.99 29.87 36.75
C GLU A 370 -3.95 30.51 38.15
N ARG A 371 -3.49 29.77 39.16
CA ARG A 371 -3.36 30.28 40.53
C ARG A 371 -2.28 31.36 40.69
N ARG A 372 -1.19 31.28 39.93
CA ARG A 372 -0.11 32.29 39.99
C ARG A 372 -0.53 33.59 39.31
N ASP A 373 -1.24 33.50 38.19
CA ASP A 373 -1.77 34.68 37.49
C ASP A 373 -2.86 35.37 38.31
N TYR A 374 -3.71 34.59 39.01
CA TYR A 374 -4.70 35.10 39.96
C TYR A 374 -4.09 35.95 41.08
N VAL A 375 -2.90 35.56 41.57
CA VAL A 375 -2.20 36.32 42.63
C VAL A 375 -1.53 37.58 42.09
N ARG A 376 -1.12 37.60 40.80
CA ARG A 376 -0.45 38.75 40.17
C ARG A 376 -1.42 39.87 39.75
N SER A 377 -2.67 39.55 39.39
CA SER A 377 -3.69 40.54 39.00
C SER A 377 -5.10 40.22 39.56
N PRO A 378 -5.45 40.67 40.77
CA PRO A 378 -6.74 40.39 41.40
C PRO A 378 -7.96 41.11 40.78
N ALA A 379 -7.75 42.08 39.89
CA ALA A 379 -8.77 43.04 39.46
C ALA A 379 -9.60 42.64 38.21
N GLU A 380 -9.20 41.59 37.48
CA GLU A 380 -9.89 41.15 36.25
C GLU A 380 -10.75 39.91 36.52
N ILE A 381 -11.94 40.14 37.10
CA ILE A 381 -12.86 39.07 37.51
C ILE A 381 -14.02 39.00 36.52
N SER A 382 -14.06 37.93 35.71
CA SER A 382 -15.24 37.05 35.58
C SER A 382 -14.99 35.89 34.61
N ARG A 383 -14.83 34.68 35.18
CA ARG A 383 -14.81 33.35 34.53
C ARG A 383 -13.71 33.09 33.49
N VAL A 384 -12.63 32.42 33.90
CA VAL A 384 -11.95 31.50 32.99
C VAL A 384 -11.43 30.31 33.81
N ARG A 385 -12.18 29.21 33.90
CA ARG A 385 -11.52 27.90 33.84
C ARG A 385 -10.78 27.91 32.51
N SER A 386 -9.50 27.50 32.43
CA SER A 386 -8.81 27.44 31.15
C SER A 386 -9.75 26.85 30.10
N PRO A 387 -10.01 27.56 28.99
CA PRO A 387 -10.96 27.13 27.97
C PRO A 387 -10.52 25.83 27.31
N VAL A 388 -9.33 25.33 27.63
CA VAL A 388 -8.71 24.13 27.08
C VAL A 388 -8.85 22.91 28.00
N LEU A 389 -8.93 23.09 29.33
CA LEU A 389 -8.91 21.95 30.27
C LEU A 389 -10.06 20.95 30.06
N GLU A 390 -11.31 21.43 29.96
CA GLU A 390 -12.46 20.54 29.78
C GLU A 390 -12.55 19.96 28.36
N PRO A 391 -12.36 20.75 27.28
CA PRO A 391 -12.32 20.20 25.92
C PRO A 391 -11.19 19.17 25.73
N LEU A 392 -9.99 19.45 26.24
CA LEU A 392 -8.85 18.54 26.14
C LEU A 392 -9.09 17.24 26.91
N ARG A 393 -9.68 17.31 28.11
CA ARG A 393 -10.06 16.13 28.88
C ARG A 393 -11.07 15.25 28.13
N ASN A 394 -12.13 15.87 27.60
CA ASN A 394 -13.15 15.16 26.84
C ASN A 394 -12.54 14.52 25.59
N LEU A 395 -11.66 15.23 24.91
CA LEU A 395 -11.00 14.75 23.70
C LEU A 395 -10.05 13.57 23.97
N ILE A 396 -9.19 13.65 25.00
CA ILE A 396 -8.32 12.53 25.40
C ILE A 396 -9.17 11.32 25.83
N THR A 397 -10.26 11.54 26.55
CA THR A 397 -11.17 10.45 26.96
C THR A 397 -11.84 9.79 25.76
N ASN A 398 -12.28 10.59 24.77
CA ASN A 398 -12.95 10.12 23.54
C ASN A 398 -12.00 9.52 22.50
N LEU A 399 -10.71 9.89 22.55
CA LEU A 399 -9.65 9.27 21.76
C LEU A 399 -9.23 7.92 22.34
N GLY A 400 -9.51 7.66 23.62
CA GLY A 400 -9.18 6.41 24.30
C GLY A 400 -7.67 6.25 24.52
N PRO A 401 -7.19 5.05 24.87
CA PRO A 401 -5.75 4.80 24.93
C PRO A 401 -5.13 5.11 23.57
N PRO A 402 -3.97 5.79 23.54
CA PRO A 402 -3.27 6.05 22.29
C PRO A 402 -3.05 4.72 21.59
N PRO A 403 -3.22 4.67 20.27
CA PRO A 403 -3.04 3.44 19.55
C PRO A 403 -1.69 2.83 19.94
N LEU A 404 -1.71 1.64 20.54
CA LEU A 404 -0.54 0.92 21.03
C LEU A 404 0.28 0.44 19.82
N ALA A 405 0.90 1.38 19.11
CA ALA A 405 1.57 1.10 17.88
C ALA A 405 2.92 0.45 18.19
N VAL A 406 2.88 -0.89 18.21
CA VAL A 406 3.83 -1.76 17.51
C VAL A 406 5.30 -1.45 17.80
N THR A 407 5.95 -2.36 18.52
CA THR A 407 7.39 -2.32 18.79
C THR A 407 8.22 -2.36 17.49
N TRP A 408 8.52 -1.17 16.96
CA TRP A 408 9.57 -0.92 15.99
C TRP A 408 10.57 0.07 16.59
N ASN A 409 11.85 -0.06 16.22
CA ASN A 409 12.84 0.91 16.66
C ASN A 409 12.69 2.18 15.83
N ARG A 410 12.81 3.33 16.47
CA ARG A 410 12.69 4.63 15.80
C ARG A 410 14.05 5.08 15.26
N PRO A 411 14.11 5.75 14.11
CA PRO A 411 15.34 6.38 13.64
C PRO A 411 15.86 7.38 14.67
N GLN A 412 17.16 7.62 14.71
CA GLN A 412 17.67 8.69 15.57
C GLN A 412 17.35 10.04 14.92
N VAL A 413 16.80 10.94 15.73
CA VAL A 413 16.41 12.30 15.32
C VAL A 413 17.62 13.13 14.93
N SER A 414 18.74 12.91 15.60
CA SER A 414 19.99 13.63 15.35
C SER A 414 20.55 13.36 13.94
N THR A 415 20.31 12.19 13.38
CA THR A 415 20.76 11.78 12.04
C THR A 415 19.68 11.98 10.98
N ASN A 416 18.40 11.90 11.37
CA ASN A 416 17.25 12.07 10.51
C ASN A 416 16.45 13.30 10.97
N THR A 417 16.81 14.49 10.51
CA THR A 417 16.05 15.71 10.85
C THR A 417 14.73 15.77 10.07
N PRO A 418 13.73 16.55 10.54
CA PRO A 418 12.56 16.89 9.72
C PRO A 418 12.98 17.43 8.33
N PRO A 419 12.30 17.06 7.23
CA PRO A 419 11.04 16.30 7.15
C PRO A 419 11.19 14.77 7.11
N SER A 420 12.42 14.22 7.02
CA SER A 420 12.60 12.77 6.80
C SER A 420 12.08 11.91 7.95
N TYR A 421 12.36 12.32 9.19
CA TYR A 421 11.87 11.59 10.37
C TYR A 421 10.35 11.66 10.51
N SER A 422 9.74 12.82 10.26
CA SER A 422 8.27 12.96 10.32
C SER A 422 7.60 12.15 9.22
N MET A 423 8.11 12.16 7.98
CA MET A 423 7.59 11.32 6.90
C MET A 423 7.63 9.82 7.24
N PHE A 424 8.74 9.32 7.80
CA PHE A 424 8.83 7.93 8.25
C PHE A 424 7.81 7.63 9.35
N GLN A 425 7.75 8.49 10.38
CA GLN A 425 6.86 8.29 11.53
C GLN A 425 5.38 8.32 11.12
N ASP A 426 4.97 9.30 10.33
CA ASP A 426 3.63 9.44 9.76
C ASP A 426 3.26 8.18 8.96
N PHE A 427 4.14 7.77 8.04
CA PHE A 427 3.92 6.57 7.24
C PHE A 427 3.76 5.31 8.10
N MET A 428 4.64 5.10 9.08
CA MET A 428 4.60 3.92 9.95
C MET A 428 3.33 3.90 10.80
N LEU A 429 2.92 5.03 11.37
CA LEU A 429 1.73 5.09 12.21
C LEU A 429 0.44 4.95 11.42
N ARG A 430 0.32 5.61 10.26
CA ARG A 430 -0.85 5.45 9.37
C ARG A 430 -1.06 4.00 8.94
N ASN A 431 0.04 3.28 8.69
CA ASN A 431 -0.02 1.89 8.23
C ASN A 431 -0.02 0.87 9.38
N ALA A 432 0.21 1.27 10.63
CA ALA A 432 0.18 0.36 11.78
C ALA A 432 -1.23 -0.14 12.10
N PHE A 433 -2.25 0.69 11.88
CA PHE A 433 -3.66 0.36 12.11
C PHE A 433 -4.33 -0.25 10.88
N ARG A 434 -3.70 -0.13 9.71
CA ARG A 434 -4.03 -0.99 8.57
C ARG A 434 -3.58 -2.40 8.94
N GLY A 435 -4.50 -3.20 9.50
CA GLY A 435 -4.23 -4.50 10.09
C GLY A 435 -3.13 -5.25 9.35
N THR A 436 -1.92 -5.31 9.94
CA THR A 436 -0.70 -5.72 9.23
C THR A 436 -0.60 -7.23 8.98
N GLU A 437 -1.73 -7.89 8.96
CA GLU A 437 -1.83 -9.32 8.80
C GLU A 437 -2.76 -9.67 7.67
N SER A 438 -2.68 -8.93 6.56
CA SER A 438 -2.92 -9.55 5.26
C SER A 438 -2.06 -10.81 5.24
N PHE A 439 -2.69 -11.98 5.39
CA PHE A 439 -2.02 -13.29 5.38
C PHE A 439 -1.11 -13.41 4.14
N LEU A 440 -1.48 -12.76 3.04
CA LEU A 440 -0.71 -12.66 1.81
C LEU A 440 0.53 -11.75 1.96
N THR A 441 0.42 -10.58 2.58
CA THR A 441 1.55 -9.65 2.77
C THR A 441 2.55 -10.17 3.81
N ALA A 442 2.09 -10.82 4.89
CA ALA A 442 2.96 -11.49 5.87
C ALA A 442 3.71 -12.69 5.24
N ARG A 443 3.14 -13.34 4.21
CA ARG A 443 3.83 -14.36 3.41
C ARG A 443 4.72 -13.78 2.32
N ALA A 444 4.51 -12.53 1.93
CA ALA A 444 5.31 -11.83 0.94
C ALA A 444 6.57 -11.21 1.54
N VAL A 445 6.51 -10.64 2.76
CA VAL A 445 7.66 -10.06 3.46
C VAL A 445 7.70 -10.54 4.91
N TYR A 446 8.78 -11.21 5.31
CA TYR A 446 8.93 -11.75 6.67
C TYR A 446 10.40 -11.83 7.12
N ASP A 447 10.60 -12.11 8.41
CA ASP A 447 11.92 -12.34 9.01
C ASP A 447 12.43 -13.75 8.64
N GLY A 448 13.50 -13.79 7.83
CA GLY A 448 14.12 -15.00 7.33
C GLY A 448 15.16 -15.63 8.25
N GLY A 449 15.33 -15.12 9.47
CA GLY A 449 16.36 -15.59 10.40
C GLY A 449 17.76 -15.10 10.00
N GLU A 450 18.74 -16.00 10.00
CA GLU A 450 20.15 -15.65 9.77
C GLU A 450 20.79 -16.48 8.65
N SER A 451 21.74 -15.87 7.94
CA SER A 451 22.65 -16.57 7.04
C SER A 451 23.68 -17.41 7.81
N LYS A 452 24.42 -18.27 7.09
CA LYS A 452 25.48 -19.10 7.69
C LYS A 452 26.60 -18.31 8.34
N ASP A 453 26.83 -17.07 7.89
CA ASP A 453 27.82 -16.15 8.46
C ASP A 453 27.22 -15.20 9.52
N GLY A 454 25.98 -15.44 9.97
CA GLY A 454 25.35 -14.69 11.07
C GLY A 454 24.72 -13.35 10.68
N LEU A 455 24.51 -13.10 9.38
CA LEU A 455 23.82 -11.90 8.89
C LEU A 455 22.29 -12.12 8.99
N SER A 456 21.58 -11.25 9.70
CA SER A 456 20.11 -11.31 9.75
C SER A 456 19.48 -10.99 8.40
N ILE A 457 18.44 -11.72 7.99
CA ILE A 457 17.87 -11.66 6.64
C ILE A 457 16.39 -11.33 6.68
N ILE A 458 15.98 -10.38 5.85
CA ILE A 458 14.57 -10.16 5.50
C ILE A 458 14.28 -10.93 4.21
N CYS A 459 13.21 -11.72 4.18
CA CYS A 459 12.80 -12.46 2.99
C CYS A 459 11.66 -11.74 2.27
N ILE A 460 11.76 -11.62 0.94
CA ILE A 460 10.71 -11.13 0.05
C ILE A 460 10.35 -12.21 -0.97
N ILE A 461 9.09 -12.63 -1.01
CA ILE A 461 8.57 -13.70 -1.88
C ILE A 461 7.68 -13.08 -2.95
N LEU A 462 8.23 -12.91 -4.16
CA LEU A 462 7.56 -12.17 -5.24
C LEU A 462 6.31 -12.87 -5.79
N ARG A 463 6.15 -14.17 -5.60
CA ARG A 463 4.94 -14.90 -6.05
C ARG A 463 3.71 -14.67 -5.16
N HIS A 464 3.90 -14.24 -3.92
CA HIS A 464 2.80 -13.96 -2.98
C HIS A 464 2.29 -12.52 -3.10
N MET A 465 2.95 -11.73 -3.94
CA MET A 465 2.47 -10.44 -4.40
C MET A 465 1.40 -10.73 -5.47
N ASP A 466 0.11 -10.53 -5.16
CA ASP A 466 -1.05 -10.73 -6.05
C ASP A 466 -1.46 -9.44 -6.82
N SER A 467 -1.84 -9.56 -8.11
CA SER A 467 -2.02 -8.42 -9.03
C SER A 467 -3.30 -7.62 -8.87
N GLU A 468 -4.36 -8.24 -8.36
CA GLU A 468 -5.67 -7.58 -8.23
C GLU A 468 -5.86 -6.94 -6.83
N SER A 469 -4.95 -7.18 -5.88
CA SER A 469 -5.19 -6.86 -4.46
C SER A 469 -3.99 -6.31 -3.65
N ILE A 470 -2.78 -6.15 -4.22
CA ILE A 470 -1.63 -5.63 -3.46
C ILE A 470 -1.83 -4.18 -3.03
N ASP A 471 -1.76 -3.98 -1.72
CA ASP A 471 -1.48 -2.69 -1.12
C ASP A 471 0.04 -2.50 -0.98
N TYR A 472 0.63 -1.75 -1.90
CA TYR A 472 2.05 -1.43 -1.88
C TYR A 472 2.47 -0.57 -0.67
N GLU A 473 1.57 0.21 -0.07
CA GLU A 473 1.87 0.92 1.19
C GLU A 473 2.04 -0.07 2.33
N THR A 474 1.13 -1.05 2.45
CA THR A 474 1.25 -2.11 3.44
C THR A 474 2.53 -2.94 3.24
N LEU A 475 2.95 -3.19 1.98
CA LEU A 475 4.20 -3.90 1.70
C LEU A 475 5.44 -3.13 2.16
N ILE A 476 5.52 -1.83 1.87
CA ILE A 476 6.60 -0.96 2.37
C ILE A 476 6.58 -0.95 3.90
N PHE A 477 5.40 -0.85 4.51
CA PHE A 477 5.27 -0.86 5.96
C PHE A 477 5.76 -2.16 6.59
N CYS A 478 5.40 -3.33 6.05
CA CYS A 478 5.93 -4.62 6.52
C CYS A 478 7.45 -4.68 6.43
N TYR A 479 8.03 -4.24 5.31
CA TYR A 479 9.47 -4.18 5.13
C TYR A 479 10.13 -3.26 6.15
N LEU A 480 9.67 -2.02 6.30
CA LEU A 480 10.22 -1.04 7.24
C LEU A 480 10.05 -1.46 8.69
N LYS A 481 8.93 -2.10 9.05
CA LYS A 481 8.66 -2.64 10.38
C LYS A 481 9.69 -3.70 10.76
N ILE A 482 10.03 -4.63 9.86
CA ILE A 482 11.06 -5.64 10.12
C ILE A 482 12.45 -5.00 10.10
N ALA A 483 12.76 -4.18 9.09
CA ALA A 483 14.05 -3.51 8.95
C ALA A 483 14.40 -2.62 10.15
N SER A 484 13.42 -1.93 10.74
CA SER A 484 13.61 -1.12 11.94
C SER A 484 14.18 -1.90 13.12
N ARG A 485 13.86 -3.20 13.22
CA ARG A 485 14.38 -4.07 14.28
C ARG A 485 15.83 -4.45 14.04
N LEU A 486 16.31 -4.36 12.80
CA LEU A 486 17.62 -4.86 12.37
C LEU A 486 18.63 -3.75 12.11
N TRP A 487 18.22 -2.55 11.72
CA TRP A 487 19.10 -1.47 11.26
C TRP A 487 20.07 -0.89 12.30
N HIS A 488 20.16 -1.46 13.49
CA HIS A 488 21.19 -1.15 14.49
C HIS A 488 22.45 -2.00 14.28
N LYS A 489 22.38 -3.02 13.41
CA LYS A 489 23.46 -3.92 13.01
C LYS A 489 23.38 -4.22 11.51
N PRO A 490 24.46 -4.69 10.87
CA PRO A 490 24.42 -5.14 9.48
C PRO A 490 23.34 -6.22 9.25
N PHE A 491 22.56 -6.08 8.18
CA PHE A 491 21.57 -7.07 7.77
C PHE A 491 21.50 -7.19 6.23
N GLY A 492 20.76 -8.18 5.74
CA GLY A 492 20.59 -8.45 4.32
C GLY A 492 19.15 -8.73 3.89
N LEU A 493 18.94 -8.81 2.59
CA LEU A 493 17.66 -9.07 1.95
C LEU A 493 17.75 -10.31 1.05
N LEU A 494 16.78 -11.22 1.10
CA LEU A 494 16.63 -12.32 0.15
C LEU A 494 15.35 -12.15 -0.66
N ILE A 495 15.47 -11.97 -1.97
CA ILE A 495 14.34 -11.88 -2.91
C ILE A 495 14.20 -13.20 -3.65
N ASP A 496 13.08 -13.89 -3.44
CA ASP A 496 12.71 -15.10 -4.17
C ASP A 496 11.83 -14.76 -5.38
N ALA A 497 12.40 -14.91 -6.59
CA ALA A 497 11.73 -14.66 -7.86
C ALA A 497 11.13 -15.93 -8.51
N THR A 498 11.10 -17.04 -7.78
CA THR A 498 10.57 -18.31 -8.29
C THR A 498 9.09 -18.17 -8.67
N CYS A 499 8.73 -18.55 -9.90
CA CYS A 499 7.39 -18.42 -10.49
C CYS A 499 6.84 -16.98 -10.60
N TYR A 500 7.68 -15.94 -10.53
CA TYR A 500 7.23 -14.55 -10.74
C TYR A 500 6.82 -14.31 -12.20
N ASN A 501 5.57 -13.89 -12.46
CA ASN A 501 5.03 -13.75 -13.82
C ASN A 501 5.20 -12.34 -14.41
N GLY A 502 5.63 -11.34 -13.63
CA GLY A 502 5.85 -9.97 -14.12
C GLY A 502 4.60 -9.10 -14.20
N GLN A 503 3.44 -9.56 -13.76
CA GLN A 503 2.22 -8.75 -13.73
C GLN A 503 2.29 -7.66 -12.63
N ASN A 504 3.11 -7.87 -11.59
CA ASN A 504 3.22 -7.02 -10.39
C ASN A 504 4.49 -6.18 -10.38
N GLU A 505 4.83 -5.57 -11.52
CA GLU A 505 6.04 -4.78 -11.63
C GLU A 505 5.91 -3.47 -10.81
N PRO A 506 6.72 -3.26 -9.75
CA PRO A 506 6.61 -2.07 -8.91
C PRO A 506 6.90 -0.82 -9.74
N GLN A 507 6.00 0.16 -9.70
CA GLN A 507 6.18 1.43 -10.41
C GLN A 507 7.36 2.24 -9.84
N ASP A 508 7.94 3.12 -10.65
CA ASP A 508 9.09 3.93 -10.26
C ASP A 508 8.79 4.84 -9.05
N ASP A 509 7.55 5.29 -8.89
CA ASP A 509 7.11 6.11 -7.75
C ASP A 509 7.18 5.35 -6.42
N LEU A 510 7.02 4.02 -6.45
CA LEU A 510 7.14 3.18 -5.25
C LEU A 510 8.57 3.22 -4.69
N LEU A 511 9.57 3.14 -5.58
CA LEU A 511 10.98 3.18 -5.19
C LEU A 511 11.37 4.54 -4.65
N ARG A 512 10.88 5.63 -5.27
CA ARG A 512 11.11 6.99 -4.76
C ARG A 512 10.49 7.18 -3.38
N LYS A 513 9.29 6.65 -3.16
CA LYS A 513 8.63 6.66 -1.84
C LYS A 513 9.41 5.85 -0.81
N LEU A 514 9.93 4.68 -1.19
CA LEU A 514 10.77 3.89 -0.29
C LEU A 514 12.07 4.63 0.07
N ASP A 515 12.75 5.24 -0.91
CA ASP A 515 13.95 6.05 -0.67
C ASP A 515 13.64 7.24 0.26
N SER A 516 12.50 7.94 0.10
CA SER A 516 12.13 9.07 0.95
C SER A 516 11.77 8.67 2.39
N LEU A 517 11.30 7.43 2.59
CA LEU A 517 10.96 6.87 3.89
C LEU A 517 12.15 6.16 4.55
N THR A 518 13.24 5.95 3.84
CA THR A 518 14.37 5.19 4.37
C THR A 518 15.23 6.10 5.26
N PRO A 519 15.43 5.76 6.54
CA PRO A 519 16.33 6.50 7.42
C PRO A 519 17.80 6.11 7.20
N VAL A 520 18.69 6.99 7.63
CA VAL A 520 20.15 6.88 7.43
C VAL A 520 20.73 5.57 8.00
N GLU A 521 20.19 5.10 9.11
CA GLU A 521 20.60 3.85 9.77
C GLU A 521 20.37 2.63 8.88
N LEU A 522 19.22 2.58 8.19
CA LEU A 522 18.89 1.52 7.24
C LEU A 522 19.88 1.55 6.08
N ASN A 523 20.09 2.72 5.49
CA ASN A 523 21.00 2.90 4.37
C ASN A 523 22.44 2.47 4.69
N ARG A 524 22.89 2.74 5.93
CA ARG A 524 24.22 2.36 6.38
C ARG A 524 24.36 0.85 6.66
N ASN A 525 23.30 0.18 7.07
CA ASN A 525 23.36 -1.18 7.62
C ASN A 525 22.74 -2.27 6.73
N LEU A 526 22.01 -1.94 5.66
CA LEU A 526 21.73 -2.92 4.63
C LEU A 526 23.02 -3.17 3.84
N THR A 527 23.57 -4.37 3.93
CA THR A 527 24.89 -4.68 3.35
C THR A 527 24.84 -5.64 2.17
N ARG A 528 23.84 -6.53 2.11
CA ARG A 528 23.71 -7.55 1.06
C ARG A 528 22.29 -7.75 0.56
N VAL A 529 22.14 -7.96 -0.75
CA VAL A 529 20.89 -8.37 -1.41
C VAL A 529 21.13 -9.64 -2.22
N TYR A 530 20.42 -10.69 -1.83
CA TYR A 530 20.37 -11.99 -2.52
C TYR A 530 19.14 -12.03 -3.42
N VAL A 531 19.31 -12.49 -4.65
CA VAL A 531 18.19 -12.78 -5.55
C VAL A 531 18.26 -14.25 -5.95
N TYR A 532 17.21 -15.01 -5.64
CA TYR A 532 17.10 -16.42 -5.98
C TYR A 532 16.16 -16.64 -7.17
N ASN A 533 16.52 -17.57 -8.07
CA ASN A 533 15.72 -17.98 -9.23
C ASN A 533 15.28 -16.81 -10.14
N MET A 534 16.24 -15.97 -10.52
CA MET A 534 16.03 -14.88 -11.48
C MET A 534 15.39 -15.42 -12.79
N ASN A 535 14.19 -14.97 -13.13
CA ASN A 535 13.53 -15.28 -14.39
C ASN A 535 13.53 -14.09 -15.37
N SER A 536 13.04 -14.27 -16.59
CA SER A 536 13.06 -13.22 -17.63
C SER A 536 12.25 -11.99 -17.23
N ALA A 537 11.11 -12.19 -16.56
CA ALA A 537 10.25 -11.10 -16.10
C ALA A 537 10.94 -10.29 -15.00
N PHE A 538 11.44 -10.96 -13.94
CA PHE A 538 12.13 -10.28 -12.84
C PHE A 538 13.44 -9.66 -13.30
N ARG A 539 14.19 -10.26 -14.23
CA ARG A 539 15.41 -9.64 -14.79
C ARG A 539 15.13 -8.27 -15.42
N LYS A 540 14.00 -8.13 -16.12
CA LYS A 540 13.58 -6.84 -16.71
C LYS A 540 13.25 -5.83 -15.62
N CYS A 541 12.44 -6.26 -14.65
CA CYS A 541 12.03 -5.46 -13.48
C CYS A 541 13.23 -5.00 -12.65
N PHE A 542 14.06 -5.94 -12.20
CA PHE A 542 15.23 -5.69 -11.38
C PHE A 542 16.24 -4.77 -12.07
N ARG A 543 16.42 -4.91 -13.38
CA ARG A 543 17.22 -3.96 -14.17
C ARG A 543 16.64 -2.55 -14.15
N ARG A 544 15.32 -2.38 -14.18
CA ARG A 544 14.67 -1.07 -14.03
C ARG A 544 14.91 -0.50 -12.63
N ILE A 545 14.69 -1.31 -11.59
CA ILE A 545 14.93 -0.92 -10.19
C ILE A 545 16.37 -0.42 -10.00
N LEU A 546 17.37 -1.19 -10.41
CA LEU A 546 18.77 -0.79 -10.30
C LEU A 546 19.12 0.49 -11.09
N ARG A 547 18.48 0.73 -12.24
CA ARG A 547 18.67 1.98 -13.00
C ARG A 547 18.10 3.19 -12.27
N VAL A 548 16.96 3.04 -11.60
CA VAL A 548 16.35 4.12 -10.82
C VAL A 548 17.21 4.41 -9.60
N SER A 549 17.60 3.37 -8.85
CA SER A 549 18.46 3.51 -7.67
C SER A 549 19.85 4.07 -8.02
N ALA A 550 20.41 3.73 -9.19
CA ALA A 550 21.70 4.26 -9.63
C ALA A 550 21.69 5.77 -9.97
N LYS A 551 20.53 6.42 -10.06
CA LYS A 551 20.44 7.88 -10.27
C LYS A 551 20.66 8.68 -8.98
N THR A 552 20.42 8.05 -7.83
CA THR A 552 20.45 8.69 -6.52
C THR A 552 21.57 8.05 -5.70
N GLU A 553 22.68 8.76 -5.48
CA GLU A 553 23.83 8.19 -4.74
C GLU A 553 23.48 7.76 -3.31
N SER A 554 22.48 8.41 -2.72
CA SER A 554 21.94 8.06 -1.40
C SER A 554 20.93 6.91 -1.40
N SER A 555 20.55 6.35 -2.55
CA SER A 555 19.60 5.22 -2.58
C SER A 555 20.22 3.98 -1.92
N VAL A 556 19.41 3.31 -1.10
CA VAL A 556 19.81 2.09 -0.40
C VAL A 556 20.16 0.98 -1.38
N PHE A 557 19.42 0.88 -2.48
CA PHE A 557 19.64 -0.17 -3.50
C PHE A 557 20.65 0.26 -4.57
N HIS A 558 21.45 1.29 -4.30
CA HIS A 558 22.51 1.67 -5.21
C HIS A 558 23.58 0.55 -5.27
N PRO A 559 24.01 0.08 -6.47
CA PRO A 559 25.00 -1.00 -6.62
C PRO A 559 26.38 -0.79 -5.99
N LYS A 560 26.69 0.44 -5.57
CA LYS A 560 27.92 0.76 -4.81
C LYS A 560 27.73 0.69 -3.29
N ASN A 561 26.49 0.78 -2.81
CA ASN A 561 26.17 0.85 -1.39
C ASN A 561 25.90 -0.54 -0.82
N VAL A 562 25.46 -1.49 -1.66
CA VAL A 562 25.06 -2.85 -1.26
C VAL A 562 25.67 -3.91 -2.18
N GLU A 563 26.11 -5.02 -1.60
CA GLU A 563 26.62 -6.18 -2.35
C GLU A 563 25.48 -7.07 -2.87
N TYR A 564 25.50 -7.41 -4.17
CA TYR A 564 24.45 -8.21 -4.81
C TYR A 564 24.91 -9.64 -5.13
N HIS A 565 24.16 -10.64 -4.65
CA HIS A 565 24.38 -12.05 -4.95
C HIS A 565 23.20 -12.62 -5.77
N LEU A 566 23.45 -12.92 -7.05
CA LEU A 566 22.42 -13.42 -7.97
C LEU A 566 22.49 -14.95 -8.10
N ILE A 567 21.73 -15.65 -7.27
CA ILE A 567 21.77 -17.09 -7.05
C ILE A 567 20.91 -17.82 -8.10
N GLY A 568 21.57 -18.69 -8.89
CA GLY A 568 20.93 -19.44 -9.98
C GLY A 568 20.63 -20.91 -9.69
N SER A 569 21.14 -21.47 -8.58
CA SER A 569 20.98 -22.88 -8.23
C SER A 569 20.67 -23.08 -6.74
N LEU A 570 20.03 -24.20 -6.39
CA LEU A 570 19.77 -24.54 -4.99
C LEU A 570 21.06 -24.79 -4.19
N GLN A 571 22.09 -25.32 -4.84
CA GLN A 571 23.40 -25.55 -4.21
C GLN A 571 24.06 -24.23 -3.81
N ASP A 572 24.01 -23.22 -4.69
CA ASP A 572 24.51 -21.88 -4.38
C ASP A 572 23.69 -21.24 -3.24
N LEU A 573 22.37 -21.45 -3.20
CA LEU A 573 21.53 -20.98 -2.10
C LEU A 573 21.93 -21.64 -0.76
N GLN A 574 22.17 -22.96 -0.78
CA GLN A 574 22.64 -23.72 0.38
C GLN A 574 24.06 -23.34 0.81
N ALA A 575 24.88 -22.75 -0.06
CA ALA A 575 26.19 -22.24 0.32
C ALA A 575 26.09 -21.04 1.29
N HIS A 576 25.02 -20.25 1.18
CA HIS A 576 24.80 -19.06 2.01
C HIS A 576 23.85 -19.28 3.19
N PHE A 577 22.91 -20.24 3.11
CA PHE A 577 21.83 -20.37 4.08
C PHE A 577 21.59 -21.80 4.57
N HIS A 578 21.09 -21.92 5.80
CA HIS A 578 20.39 -23.11 6.26
C HIS A 578 18.91 -23.02 5.87
N LEU A 579 18.47 -23.80 4.88
CA LEU A 579 17.12 -23.67 4.29
C LEU A 579 15.99 -23.85 5.31
N SER A 580 16.23 -24.59 6.40
CA SER A 580 15.26 -24.77 7.49
C SER A 580 15.00 -23.49 8.29
N GLN A 581 15.93 -22.53 8.28
CA GLN A 581 15.81 -21.26 9.02
C GLN A 581 15.18 -20.14 8.19
N LEU A 582 15.29 -20.21 6.85
CA LEU A 582 14.74 -19.20 5.94
C LEU A 582 13.21 -19.26 5.77
N HIS A 583 12.55 -20.32 6.24
CA HIS A 583 11.09 -20.53 6.09
C HIS A 583 10.56 -20.33 4.65
N LEU A 584 11.37 -20.67 3.64
CA LEU A 584 10.99 -20.51 2.23
C LEU A 584 9.72 -21.33 1.91
N PRO A 585 8.87 -20.85 0.98
CA PRO A 585 7.70 -21.59 0.54
C PRO A 585 8.07 -23.00 0.06
N LYS A 586 7.27 -24.00 0.41
CA LYS A 586 7.49 -25.39 -0.06
C LYS A 586 7.59 -25.47 -1.59
N GLU A 587 6.81 -24.65 -2.29
CA GLU A 587 6.86 -24.54 -3.76
C GLU A 587 8.22 -24.04 -4.28
N THR A 588 8.95 -23.20 -3.54
CA THR A 588 10.29 -22.73 -3.94
C THR A 588 11.27 -23.90 -4.02
N ILE A 589 11.17 -24.83 -3.07
CA ILE A 589 12.00 -26.04 -3.04
C ILE A 589 11.47 -27.08 -4.04
N SER A 590 10.15 -27.21 -4.18
CA SER A 590 9.53 -28.25 -5.02
C SER A 590 9.90 -28.13 -6.50
N VAL A 591 10.07 -26.90 -7.02
CA VAL A 591 10.47 -26.66 -8.41
C VAL A 591 11.77 -27.39 -8.76
N VAL A 592 12.74 -27.43 -7.84
CA VAL A 592 14.02 -28.09 -8.08
C VAL A 592 13.85 -29.62 -8.06
N THR A 593 13.07 -30.14 -7.11
CA THR A 593 12.82 -31.58 -6.94
C THR A 593 11.88 -32.17 -7.99
N ASP A 594 11.06 -31.36 -8.65
CA ASP A 594 10.05 -31.80 -9.63
C ASP A 594 10.64 -32.18 -10.99
N THR A 595 11.95 -32.03 -11.22
CA THR A 595 12.58 -32.31 -12.52
C THR A 595 12.59 -33.81 -12.84
N ARG A 596 11.83 -34.24 -13.86
CA ARG A 596 11.80 -35.64 -14.33
C ARG A 596 12.60 -35.86 -15.61
N TYR A 597 12.46 -34.93 -16.56
CA TYR A 597 13.13 -34.99 -17.86
C TYR A 597 13.94 -33.72 -18.09
N VAL A 598 15.12 -33.85 -18.69
CA VAL A 598 16.02 -32.73 -19.03
C VAL A 598 16.40 -32.84 -20.50
N PHE A 599 16.11 -31.79 -21.26
CA PHE A 599 16.36 -31.74 -22.69
C PHE A 599 17.45 -30.73 -23.04
N GLN A 600 18.48 -31.24 -23.72
CA GLN A 600 19.60 -30.50 -24.30
C GLN A 600 20.17 -31.27 -25.52
N PRO A 601 20.69 -30.59 -26.55
CA PRO A 601 20.77 -29.13 -26.70
C PRO A 601 19.44 -28.50 -27.19
N ILE A 602 19.13 -27.30 -26.68
CA ILE A 602 17.98 -26.49 -27.12
C ILE A 602 18.46 -25.05 -27.32
N THR A 603 18.04 -24.43 -28.42
CA THR A 603 18.34 -23.01 -28.69
C THR A 603 17.04 -22.21 -28.68
N ARG A 604 16.93 -21.22 -27.82
CA ARG A 604 15.84 -20.23 -27.83
C ARG A 604 16.13 -19.16 -28.88
N LEU A 605 15.15 -18.91 -29.75
CA LEU A 605 15.20 -17.85 -30.76
C LEU A 605 14.59 -16.57 -30.18
N SER A 606 15.42 -15.54 -29.98
CA SER A 606 14.98 -14.22 -29.54
C SER A 606 15.08 -13.21 -30.66
N LYS A 607 13.99 -12.46 -30.92
CA LYS A 607 13.99 -11.36 -31.91
C LYS A 607 15.00 -10.25 -31.59
N THR A 608 15.30 -10.03 -30.31
CA THR A 608 16.17 -8.93 -29.85
C THR A 608 17.57 -9.37 -29.44
N LYS A 609 17.74 -10.63 -29.04
CA LYS A 609 19.02 -11.16 -28.51
C LYS A 609 19.65 -12.26 -29.37
N GLY A 610 19.02 -12.63 -30.49
CA GLY A 610 19.49 -13.71 -31.35
C GLY A 610 19.30 -15.09 -30.72
N LYS A 611 20.25 -16.00 -30.99
CA LYS A 611 20.22 -17.40 -30.54
C LYS A 611 20.78 -17.52 -29.13
N ILE A 612 19.99 -18.06 -28.19
CA ILE A 612 20.38 -18.26 -26.79
C ILE A 612 20.29 -19.75 -26.47
N GLU A 613 21.39 -20.35 -26.01
CA GLU A 613 21.40 -21.73 -25.54
C GLU A 613 20.63 -21.88 -24.22
N VAL A 614 19.72 -22.85 -24.18
CA VAL A 614 18.85 -23.13 -23.03
C VAL A 614 18.73 -24.63 -22.78
N ILE A 615 18.28 -24.97 -21.59
CA ILE A 615 17.89 -26.31 -21.17
C ILE A 615 16.41 -26.25 -20.82
N ILE A 616 15.61 -27.21 -21.32
CA ILE A 616 14.22 -27.37 -20.91
C ILE A 616 14.13 -28.55 -19.93
N LYS A 617 13.58 -28.31 -18.75
CA LYS A 617 13.29 -29.34 -17.75
C LYS A 617 11.78 -29.50 -17.63
N VAL A 618 11.30 -30.74 -17.69
CA VAL A 618 9.87 -31.05 -17.58
C VAL A 618 9.64 -31.91 -16.34
N GLY A 619 8.77 -31.43 -15.46
CA GLY A 619 8.36 -32.10 -14.23
C GLY A 619 6.92 -32.58 -14.23
N SER A 620 6.41 -32.92 -13.04
CA SER A 620 4.98 -33.23 -12.85
C SER A 620 4.12 -31.97 -12.72
N GLN A 621 4.69 -30.87 -12.22
CA GLN A 621 3.97 -29.64 -11.92
C GLN A 621 4.52 -28.44 -12.70
N PHE A 622 5.80 -28.46 -13.07
CA PHE A 622 6.47 -27.31 -13.68
C PHE A 622 7.22 -27.65 -14.98
N VAL A 623 7.30 -26.65 -15.86
CA VAL A 623 8.23 -26.62 -16.99
C VAL A 623 9.22 -25.47 -16.74
N GLN A 624 10.52 -25.78 -16.80
CA GLN A 624 11.58 -24.80 -16.60
C GLN A 624 12.39 -24.61 -17.88
N VAL A 625 12.67 -23.36 -18.23
CA VAL A 625 13.54 -22.98 -19.34
C VAL A 625 14.70 -22.18 -18.78
N THR A 626 15.86 -22.82 -18.66
CA THR A 626 17.06 -22.23 -18.03
C THR A 626 18.13 -21.92 -19.06
N THR A 627 18.73 -20.72 -19.02
CA THR A 627 19.88 -20.39 -19.88
C THR A 627 21.14 -21.14 -19.45
N THR A 628 21.91 -21.69 -20.40
CA THR A 628 23.17 -22.40 -20.10
C THR A 628 24.28 -21.47 -19.64
N LYS A 629 24.37 -20.27 -20.24
CA LYS A 629 25.36 -19.24 -19.90
C LYS A 629 24.73 -18.14 -19.06
N LYS A 630 25.49 -17.61 -18.10
CA LYS A 630 25.09 -16.44 -17.29
C LYS A 630 24.75 -15.27 -18.22
N GLN A 631 23.65 -14.63 -17.92
CA GLN A 631 23.11 -13.50 -18.64
C GLN A 631 23.38 -12.22 -17.87
N GLU A 632 23.81 -11.17 -18.57
CA GLU A 632 24.04 -9.86 -17.96
C GLU A 632 22.73 -9.22 -17.49
N VAL A 633 22.67 -8.82 -16.22
CA VAL A 633 21.48 -8.20 -15.62
C VAL A 633 21.59 -6.68 -15.70
N PHE A 634 22.68 -6.08 -15.25
CA PHE A 634 22.88 -4.63 -15.28
C PHE A 634 24.27 -4.26 -15.82
N PRO A 635 24.35 -3.56 -16.98
CA PRO A 635 25.63 -3.18 -17.57
C PRO A 635 26.45 -2.25 -16.67
N GLY A 636 27.77 -2.45 -16.63
CA GLY A 636 28.71 -1.60 -15.88
C GLY A 636 29.02 -2.05 -14.43
N TYR A 637 28.19 -2.92 -13.83
CA TYR A 637 28.38 -3.38 -12.44
C TYR A 637 28.65 -4.89 -12.32
N ARG A 638 28.98 -5.56 -13.43
CA ARG A 638 29.34 -7.00 -13.49
C ARG A 638 28.28 -7.96 -12.91
N LEU A 639 27.02 -7.54 -12.82
CA LEU A 639 25.92 -8.35 -12.32
C LEU A 639 25.42 -9.31 -13.41
N SER A 640 25.64 -10.61 -13.24
CA SER A 640 25.21 -11.65 -14.18
C SER A 640 24.76 -12.94 -13.49
N THR A 641 23.74 -13.60 -14.03
CA THR A 641 23.23 -14.88 -13.51
C THR A 641 22.52 -15.69 -14.59
N THR A 642 22.32 -16.98 -14.36
CA THR A 642 21.47 -17.81 -15.21
C THR A 642 20.01 -17.39 -15.05
N VAL A 643 19.29 -17.27 -16.16
CA VAL A 643 17.86 -16.97 -16.15
C VAL A 643 17.08 -18.26 -16.18
N ASN A 644 16.17 -18.46 -15.23
CA ASN A 644 15.31 -19.65 -15.10
C ASN A 644 13.82 -19.27 -15.20
N ASP A 645 13.23 -19.43 -16.39
CA ASP A 645 11.80 -19.20 -16.60
C ASP A 645 11.01 -20.45 -16.15
N ILE A 646 10.13 -20.31 -15.15
CA ILE A 646 9.41 -21.43 -14.51
C ILE A 646 7.90 -21.23 -14.71
N PHE A 647 7.25 -22.21 -15.35
CA PHE A 647 5.82 -22.17 -15.68
C PHE A 647 5.09 -23.34 -15.05
N ARG A 648 3.86 -23.13 -14.55
CA ARG A 648 2.99 -24.23 -14.13
C ARG A 648 2.54 -25.00 -15.35
N LEU A 649 2.51 -26.32 -15.25
CA LEU A 649 2.27 -27.19 -16.40
C LEU A 649 0.88 -27.00 -17.04
N GLY A 650 -0.13 -26.64 -16.24
CA GLY A 650 -1.47 -26.31 -16.74
C GLY A 650 -1.51 -25.09 -17.66
N GLU A 651 -0.59 -24.14 -17.47
CA GLU A 651 -0.52 -22.86 -18.19
C GLU A 651 0.30 -22.95 -19.49
N VAL A 652 0.95 -24.09 -19.76
CA VAL A 652 1.83 -24.27 -20.92
C VAL A 652 1.08 -24.94 -22.06
N ASP A 653 1.06 -24.31 -23.22
CA ASP A 653 0.51 -24.80 -24.48
C ASP A 653 1.56 -24.77 -25.59
N GLU A 654 1.28 -25.47 -26.68
CA GLU A 654 2.09 -25.37 -27.90
C GLU A 654 1.71 -24.10 -28.67
N ALA A 655 2.70 -23.38 -29.18
CA ALA A 655 2.48 -22.18 -29.99
C ALA A 655 2.76 -22.48 -31.47
N PRO A 656 1.91 -21.99 -32.41
CA PRO A 656 2.19 -22.11 -33.83
C PRO A 656 3.49 -21.37 -34.20
N THR A 657 4.39 -22.06 -34.89
CA THR A 657 5.69 -21.52 -35.30
C THR A 657 5.52 -20.59 -36.49
N SER A 658 5.72 -19.28 -36.28
CA SER A 658 5.68 -18.26 -37.35
C SER A 658 7.06 -17.99 -38.00
N ILE A 659 8.11 -18.62 -37.48
CA ILE A 659 9.49 -18.46 -37.97
C ILE A 659 9.79 -19.60 -38.94
N GLN A 660 9.96 -19.29 -40.23
CA GLN A 660 10.45 -20.24 -41.22
C GLN A 660 11.93 -20.53 -40.93
N THR A 661 12.24 -21.75 -40.50
CA THR A 661 13.60 -22.29 -40.43
C THR A 661 13.81 -23.28 -41.57
N GLU A 662 15.04 -23.38 -42.09
CA GLU A 662 15.37 -24.32 -43.18
C GLU A 662 15.17 -25.80 -42.78
N ASP A 663 15.13 -26.10 -41.48
CA ASP A 663 14.88 -27.42 -40.89
C ASP A 663 13.59 -27.47 -40.03
N ASP A 664 12.90 -28.62 -40.00
CA ASP A 664 11.70 -28.92 -39.17
C ASP A 664 12.00 -29.06 -37.65
N SER A 665 13.14 -28.54 -37.19
CA SER A 665 13.58 -28.61 -35.79
C SER A 665 13.01 -27.51 -34.89
N ALA A 666 12.24 -26.58 -35.45
CA ALA A 666 11.64 -25.45 -34.72
C ALA A 666 10.30 -25.80 -34.07
N PHE A 667 10.07 -25.27 -32.87
CA PHE A 667 8.79 -25.38 -32.14
C PHE A 667 8.57 -24.16 -31.22
N GLY A 668 7.31 -23.93 -30.86
CA GLY A 668 6.90 -22.83 -29.98
C GLY A 668 6.24 -23.33 -28.70
N LEU A 669 6.51 -22.67 -27.57
CA LEU A 669 5.76 -22.84 -26.33
C LEU A 669 5.07 -21.53 -25.98
N ARG A 670 3.80 -21.65 -25.59
CA ARG A 670 2.93 -20.59 -25.09
C ARG A 670 2.75 -20.81 -23.58
N ALA A 671 2.83 -19.76 -22.78
CA ALA A 671 2.64 -19.80 -21.33
C ALA A 671 1.88 -18.56 -20.83
N ASP A 672 1.41 -18.58 -19.58
CA ASP A 672 0.69 -17.48 -18.92
C ASP A 672 -0.56 -17.05 -19.72
N ASN A 673 -1.48 -17.98 -19.95
CA ASN A 673 -2.73 -17.79 -20.70
C ASN A 673 -2.54 -17.15 -22.09
N GLY A 674 -1.42 -17.44 -22.75
CA GLY A 674 -1.12 -16.93 -24.09
C GLY A 674 -0.28 -15.67 -24.17
N ARG A 675 0.06 -15.04 -23.03
CA ARG A 675 0.85 -13.80 -23.00
C ARG A 675 2.31 -14.01 -23.35
N ILE A 676 2.89 -15.13 -22.92
CA ILE A 676 4.29 -15.45 -23.15
C ILE A 676 4.39 -16.45 -24.29
N VAL A 677 5.08 -16.09 -25.36
CA VAL A 677 5.38 -16.99 -26.47
C VAL A 677 6.89 -17.08 -26.66
N MET A 678 7.42 -18.30 -26.60
CA MET A 678 8.83 -18.60 -26.77
C MET A 678 9.03 -19.55 -27.95
N TYR A 679 10.05 -19.28 -28.76
CA TYR A 679 10.40 -20.10 -29.92
C TYR A 679 11.75 -20.78 -29.68
N PHE A 680 11.84 -22.04 -30.07
CA PHE A 680 13.00 -22.90 -29.85
C PHE A 680 13.35 -23.68 -31.10
N THR A 681 14.61 -24.10 -31.20
CA THR A 681 15.08 -25.13 -32.14
C THR A 681 15.79 -26.23 -31.38
N SER A 682 15.48 -27.48 -31.70
CA SER A 682 16.16 -28.64 -31.13
C SER A 682 16.01 -29.88 -32.02
N PRO A 683 17.03 -30.74 -32.12
CA PRO A 683 16.89 -32.06 -32.74
C PRO A 683 15.94 -32.98 -31.94
N LYS A 684 15.63 -32.67 -30.67
CA LYS A 684 14.74 -33.45 -29.80
C LYS A 684 13.31 -32.90 -29.71
N LYS A 685 12.87 -32.11 -30.71
CA LYS A 685 11.55 -31.45 -30.75
C LYS A 685 10.40 -32.39 -30.39
N VAL A 686 10.35 -33.57 -31.03
CA VAL A 686 9.26 -34.55 -30.86
C VAL A 686 9.18 -35.02 -29.41
N ASP A 687 10.32 -35.42 -28.84
CA ASP A 687 10.39 -35.92 -27.47
C ASP A 687 9.99 -34.85 -26.43
N VAL A 688 10.43 -33.61 -26.65
CA VAL A 688 10.12 -32.47 -25.75
C VAL A 688 8.60 -32.23 -25.72
N LEU A 689 7.97 -32.10 -26.89
CA LEU A 689 6.54 -31.81 -27.00
C LEU A 689 5.69 -32.98 -26.49
N GLN A 690 6.04 -34.22 -26.83
CA GLN A 690 5.33 -35.40 -26.35
C GLN A 690 5.39 -35.52 -24.82
N THR A 691 6.54 -35.21 -24.23
CA THR A 691 6.72 -35.24 -22.77
C THR A 691 5.88 -34.17 -22.06
N ILE A 692 5.85 -32.94 -22.59
CA ILE A 692 5.01 -31.86 -22.04
C ILE A 692 3.52 -32.22 -22.11
N ARG A 693 3.04 -32.70 -23.27
CA ARG A 693 1.64 -33.14 -23.44
C ARG A 693 1.27 -34.26 -22.47
N GLY A 694 2.13 -35.28 -22.35
CA GLY A 694 1.91 -36.42 -21.46
C GLY A 694 1.88 -36.03 -19.99
N ALA A 695 2.71 -35.06 -19.58
CA ALA A 695 2.71 -34.55 -18.21
C ALA A 695 1.46 -33.69 -17.93
N LYS A 696 1.06 -32.82 -18.88
CA LYS A 696 -0.12 -31.93 -18.73
C LYS A 696 -1.42 -32.72 -18.57
N ALA A 697 -1.60 -33.80 -19.34
CA ALA A 697 -2.78 -34.66 -19.25
C ALA A 697 -2.95 -35.33 -17.87
N LYS A 698 -1.84 -35.56 -17.14
CA LYS A 698 -1.86 -36.10 -15.77
C LYS A 698 -2.18 -35.02 -14.73
N TYR A 699 -1.66 -33.81 -14.92
CA TYR A 699 -1.84 -32.68 -13.99
C TYR A 699 -3.29 -32.21 -13.85
N SER A 700 -4.08 -32.18 -14.93
CA SER A 700 -5.47 -31.68 -14.89
C SER A 700 -6.43 -32.52 -14.04
N LYS A 701 -6.08 -33.76 -13.67
CA LYS A 701 -6.93 -34.62 -12.83
C LYS A 701 -6.83 -34.31 -11.33
N ASP A 702 -5.71 -33.74 -10.88
CA ASP A 702 -5.41 -33.56 -9.44
C ASP A 702 -5.75 -32.15 -8.89
N SER A 703 -5.98 -31.14 -9.76
CA SER A 703 -6.07 -29.72 -9.35
C SER A 703 -7.45 -29.25 -8.85
N ARG A 704 -8.50 -30.09 -8.86
CA ARG A 704 -9.88 -29.70 -8.54
C ARG A 704 -10.24 -29.68 -7.04
N SER A 705 -9.32 -30.08 -6.14
CA SER A 705 -9.67 -30.40 -4.74
C SER A 705 -9.21 -29.41 -3.67
N HIS A 706 -8.46 -28.34 -3.98
CA HIS A 706 -7.86 -27.49 -2.93
C HIS A 706 -7.76 -26.00 -3.27
N LYS A 707 -8.72 -25.19 -2.80
CA LYS A 707 -8.48 -23.80 -2.36
C LYS A 707 -9.44 -23.41 -1.24
N ALA A 708 -8.93 -23.31 -0.01
CA ALA A 708 -9.60 -22.57 1.07
C ALA A 708 -9.18 -21.10 0.98
N TYR A 709 -10.15 -20.19 0.83
CA TYR A 709 -9.91 -18.74 0.77
C TYR A 709 -9.88 -18.16 2.19
N GLU A 710 -8.71 -17.75 2.68
CA GLU A 710 -8.60 -16.84 3.82
C GLU A 710 -8.54 -15.40 3.29
N ARG A 711 -9.68 -14.72 3.27
CA ARG A 711 -9.78 -13.31 2.87
C ARG A 711 -9.71 -12.39 4.09
N LEU A 712 -9.04 -11.24 3.95
CA LEU A 712 -9.06 -10.16 4.93
C LEU A 712 -10.31 -9.30 4.76
N ILE A 713 -11.10 -9.14 5.82
CA ILE A 713 -12.26 -8.23 5.87
C ILE A 713 -11.78 -6.93 6.51
N ARG A 714 -11.97 -5.79 5.84
CA ARG A 714 -11.62 -4.48 6.41
C ARG A 714 -12.72 -4.04 7.37
N PRO A 715 -12.41 -3.22 8.38
CA PRO A 715 -13.42 -2.75 9.31
C PRO A 715 -14.62 -2.01 8.66
N GLN A 716 -14.36 -1.28 7.57
CA GLN A 716 -15.39 -0.64 6.74
C GLN A 716 -16.30 -1.63 5.99
N ASP A 717 -15.83 -2.86 5.74
CA ASP A 717 -16.56 -3.91 5.03
C ASP A 717 -17.48 -4.70 5.99
N VAL A 718 -17.32 -4.51 7.31
CA VAL A 718 -18.02 -5.24 8.38
C VAL A 718 -19.55 -5.11 8.28
N PRO A 719 -20.14 -3.92 8.04
CA PRO A 719 -21.60 -3.81 8.00
C PRO A 719 -22.20 -4.59 6.82
N GLY A 720 -21.61 -4.48 5.63
CA GLY A 720 -22.03 -5.26 4.46
C GLY A 720 -21.84 -6.76 4.65
N THR A 721 -20.74 -7.16 5.31
CA THR A 721 -20.44 -8.56 5.59
C THR A 721 -21.44 -9.18 6.57
N LEU A 722 -21.67 -8.53 7.70
CA LEU A 722 -22.63 -8.96 8.71
C LEU A 722 -24.06 -8.99 8.15
N LEU A 723 -24.38 -8.07 7.24
CA LEU A 723 -25.67 -8.04 6.58
C LEU A 723 -25.89 -9.28 5.70
N ASN A 724 -24.92 -9.63 4.86
CA ASN A 724 -25.03 -10.84 4.02
C ASN A 724 -25.08 -12.11 4.87
N LEU A 725 -24.26 -12.19 5.93
CA LEU A 725 -24.25 -13.30 6.88
C LEU A 725 -25.61 -13.47 7.59
N ALA A 726 -26.25 -12.36 7.98
CA ALA A 726 -27.57 -12.38 8.58
C ALA A 726 -28.66 -12.83 7.59
N LEU A 727 -28.68 -12.28 6.37
CA LEU A 727 -29.67 -12.65 5.34
C LEU A 727 -29.53 -14.11 4.88
N THR A 728 -28.30 -14.59 4.72
CA THR A 728 -28.01 -15.98 4.37
C THR A 728 -28.57 -16.92 5.42
N ASN A 729 -28.22 -16.72 6.69
CA ASN A 729 -28.60 -17.63 7.77
C ASN A 729 -30.09 -17.51 8.16
N LEU A 730 -30.78 -16.40 7.81
CA LEU A 730 -32.24 -16.29 7.88
C LEU A 730 -32.97 -17.27 6.95
N SER A 731 -32.30 -17.76 5.90
CA SER A 731 -32.83 -18.79 5.00
C SER A 731 -32.52 -20.22 5.46
N SER A 732 -31.96 -20.40 6.67
CA SER A 732 -31.65 -21.72 7.23
C SER A 732 -32.92 -22.53 7.56
N VAL A 733 -32.84 -23.85 7.43
CA VAL A 733 -33.87 -24.78 7.90
C VAL A 733 -33.95 -24.85 9.44
N ASP A 734 -32.86 -24.52 10.13
CA ASP A 734 -32.74 -24.50 11.59
C ASP A 734 -33.39 -23.26 12.21
N ASP A 735 -34.30 -23.46 13.16
CA ASP A 735 -35.10 -22.40 13.79
C ASP A 735 -34.27 -21.52 14.74
N VAL A 736 -33.35 -22.12 15.50
CA VAL A 736 -32.46 -21.40 16.42
C VAL A 736 -31.51 -20.48 15.67
N LEU A 737 -30.95 -20.94 14.54
CA LEU A 737 -30.09 -20.14 13.68
C LEU A 737 -30.87 -18.99 13.04
N ARG A 738 -32.09 -19.22 12.53
CA ARG A 738 -32.94 -18.15 11.98
C ARG A 738 -33.21 -17.06 13.01
N LEU A 739 -33.57 -17.42 14.25
CA LEU A 739 -33.77 -16.46 15.33
C LEU A 739 -32.48 -15.69 15.66
N ALA A 740 -31.35 -16.38 15.77
CA ALA A 740 -30.06 -15.74 16.02
C ALA A 740 -29.73 -14.72 14.91
N SER A 741 -29.98 -15.06 13.64
CA SER A 741 -29.74 -14.18 12.49
C SER A 741 -30.71 -13.00 12.40
N TYR A 742 -31.98 -13.19 12.78
CA TYR A 742 -32.93 -12.09 12.92
C TYR A 742 -32.46 -11.07 13.97
N ASN A 743 -32.01 -11.56 15.13
CA ASN A 743 -31.49 -10.72 16.19
C ASN A 743 -30.18 -10.03 15.80
N LEU A 744 -29.31 -10.71 15.04
CA LEU A 744 -28.11 -10.11 14.45
C LEU A 744 -28.48 -8.96 13.50
N LEU A 745 -29.44 -9.17 12.59
CA LEU A 745 -29.91 -8.15 11.65
C LEU A 745 -30.46 -6.91 12.38
N GLY A 746 -31.31 -7.11 13.39
CA GLY A 746 -31.86 -6.02 14.19
C GLY A 746 -30.79 -5.26 14.98
N SER A 747 -29.82 -5.97 15.56
CA SER A 747 -28.70 -5.37 16.30
C SER A 747 -27.77 -4.59 15.37
N LEU A 748 -27.55 -5.10 14.16
CA LEU A 748 -26.76 -4.44 13.11
C LEU A 748 -27.40 -3.11 12.71
N CYS A 749 -28.71 -3.12 12.39
CA CYS A 749 -29.44 -1.90 12.03
C CYS A 749 -29.37 -0.85 13.14
N LYS A 750 -29.46 -1.25 14.41
CA LYS A 750 -29.35 -0.33 15.56
C LYS A 750 -27.94 0.22 15.74
N ALA A 751 -26.93 -0.65 15.69
CA ALA A 751 -25.53 -0.28 15.91
C ALA A 751 -25.03 0.74 14.87
N PHE A 752 -25.37 0.53 13.59
CA PHE A 752 -24.96 1.41 12.49
C PHE A 752 -25.99 2.49 12.16
N ARG A 753 -27.07 2.61 12.94
CA ARG A 753 -28.16 3.58 12.77
C ARG A 753 -28.80 3.53 11.38
N PHE A 754 -28.94 2.33 10.81
CA PHE A 754 -29.67 2.16 9.56
C PHE A 754 -31.12 2.55 9.75
N SER A 755 -31.67 3.20 8.75
CA SER A 755 -33.07 3.64 8.71
C SER A 755 -34.08 2.51 8.95
N ALA A 756 -33.73 1.26 8.59
CA ALA A 756 -34.51 0.05 8.83
C ALA A 756 -34.62 -0.34 10.33
N ALA A 757 -33.80 0.23 11.22
CA ALA A 757 -33.80 -0.09 12.66
C ALA A 757 -35.17 0.13 13.33
N SER A 758 -35.92 1.12 12.85
CA SER A 758 -37.26 1.45 13.36
C SER A 758 -38.31 0.36 13.13
N LYS A 759 -38.04 -0.61 12.23
CA LYS A 759 -38.95 -1.70 11.87
C LYS A 759 -38.58 -3.05 12.50
N MET A 760 -37.52 -3.11 13.32
CA MET A 760 -37.02 -4.35 13.91
C MET A 760 -36.95 -4.31 15.43
N MET A 761 -37.37 -5.39 16.07
CA MET A 761 -37.33 -5.57 17.52
C MET A 761 -36.54 -6.83 17.85
N CYS A 762 -35.37 -6.68 18.48
CA CYS A 762 -34.58 -7.80 19.00
C CYS A 762 -35.31 -8.40 20.20
N LEU A 763 -35.80 -9.63 20.08
CA LEU A 763 -36.62 -10.30 21.09
C LEU A 763 -36.15 -11.75 21.25
N ILE A 764 -36.30 -12.30 22.46
CA ILE A 764 -35.81 -13.65 22.81
C ILE A 764 -36.69 -14.75 22.17
N ASP A 765 -37.99 -14.49 21.99
CA ASP A 765 -38.98 -15.53 21.63
C ASP A 765 -39.68 -15.31 20.26
N VAL A 766 -39.07 -14.57 19.33
CA VAL A 766 -39.66 -14.37 17.99
C VAL A 766 -39.48 -15.62 17.13
N SER A 767 -40.57 -16.26 16.73
CA SER A 767 -40.53 -17.39 15.81
C SER A 767 -40.42 -16.92 14.36
N VAL A 768 -39.26 -17.08 13.74
CA VAL A 768 -39.05 -16.81 12.30
C VAL A 768 -39.56 -18.00 11.47
N PRO A 769 -40.54 -17.80 10.56
CA PRO A 769 -41.08 -18.88 9.73
C PRO A 769 -40.02 -19.58 8.88
N THR A 770 -40.20 -20.88 8.61
CA THR A 770 -39.31 -21.67 7.75
C THR A 770 -39.21 -21.10 6.33
N SER A 771 -40.31 -20.54 5.81
CA SER A 771 -40.34 -19.83 4.52
C SER A 771 -40.45 -18.32 4.76
N ALA A 772 -39.34 -17.70 5.13
CA ALA A 772 -39.24 -16.24 5.33
C ALA A 772 -38.86 -15.47 4.05
N SER A 773 -39.05 -16.05 2.87
CA SER A 773 -38.54 -15.52 1.59
C SER A 773 -39.01 -14.11 1.28
N HIS A 774 -40.30 -13.84 1.43
CA HIS A 774 -40.88 -12.52 1.22
C HIS A 774 -40.28 -11.47 2.18
N PHE A 775 -40.05 -11.85 3.44
CA PHE A 775 -39.45 -10.95 4.42
C PHE A 775 -37.99 -10.63 4.09
N ILE A 776 -37.20 -11.66 3.77
CA ILE A 776 -35.76 -11.54 3.44
C ILE A 776 -35.57 -10.64 2.20
N ILE A 777 -36.38 -10.84 1.16
CA ILE A 777 -36.30 -10.03 -0.06
C ILE A 777 -36.74 -8.59 0.22
N ALA A 778 -37.87 -8.39 0.91
CA ALA A 778 -38.40 -7.05 1.20
C ALA A 778 -37.45 -6.22 2.07
N ILE A 779 -36.81 -6.83 3.06
CA ILE A 779 -35.83 -6.10 3.88
C ILE A 779 -34.55 -5.80 3.12
N SER A 780 -34.07 -6.72 2.28
CA SER A 780 -32.89 -6.50 1.44
C SER A 780 -33.12 -5.35 0.46
N GLU A 781 -34.31 -5.29 -0.17
CA GLU A 781 -34.69 -4.20 -1.06
C GLU A 781 -34.73 -2.85 -0.34
N GLN A 782 -35.32 -2.81 0.86
CA GLN A 782 -35.33 -1.57 1.65
C GLN A 782 -33.90 -1.13 2.02
N LEU A 783 -33.04 -2.05 2.45
CA LEU A 783 -31.66 -1.73 2.83
C LEU A 783 -30.83 -1.28 1.62
N ALA A 784 -30.97 -1.93 0.46
CA ALA A 784 -30.28 -1.52 -0.77
C ALA A 784 -30.66 -0.10 -1.21
N GLN A 785 -31.92 0.30 -1.01
CA GLN A 785 -32.40 1.64 -1.35
C GLN A 785 -31.94 2.71 -0.36
N MET A 786 -31.97 2.39 0.94
CA MET A 786 -31.71 3.37 1.99
C MET A 786 -30.22 3.48 2.37
N GLU A 787 -29.44 2.42 2.15
CA GLU A 787 -28.02 2.34 2.51
C GLU A 787 -27.14 1.95 1.29
N PRO A 788 -27.20 2.71 0.16
CA PRO A 788 -26.51 2.35 -1.08
C PRO A 788 -24.99 2.29 -0.94
N GLN A 789 -24.40 2.98 0.05
CA GLN A 789 -22.97 2.93 0.33
C GLN A 789 -22.45 1.51 0.64
N LEU A 790 -23.32 0.59 1.04
CA LEU A 790 -22.95 -0.79 1.38
C LEU A 790 -22.95 -1.75 0.17
N THR A 791 -23.38 -1.30 -1.01
CA THR A 791 -23.58 -2.17 -2.18
C THR A 791 -22.36 -3.00 -2.55
N PHE A 792 -21.18 -2.36 -2.62
CA PHE A 792 -19.99 -3.08 -3.05
C PHE A 792 -19.59 -4.17 -2.05
N ASP A 793 -19.61 -3.84 -0.76
CA ASP A 793 -19.19 -4.77 0.29
C ASP A 793 -20.17 -5.94 0.42
N PHE A 794 -21.47 -5.65 0.34
CA PHE A 794 -22.53 -6.64 0.36
C PHE A 794 -22.40 -7.65 -0.81
N LEU A 795 -22.31 -7.15 -2.05
CA LEU A 795 -22.19 -8.01 -3.24
C LEU A 795 -20.88 -8.80 -3.24
N THR A 796 -19.82 -8.19 -2.74
CA THR A 796 -18.51 -8.81 -2.66
C THR A 796 -18.50 -9.98 -1.68
N GLU A 797 -19.16 -9.82 -0.53
CA GLU A 797 -19.31 -10.88 0.47
C GLU A 797 -20.27 -11.98 0.02
N PHE A 798 -21.32 -11.64 -0.72
CA PHE A 798 -22.24 -12.62 -1.30
C PHE A 798 -21.50 -13.74 -2.05
N PHE A 799 -20.55 -13.37 -2.93
CA PHE A 799 -19.76 -14.35 -3.67
C PHE A 799 -18.71 -15.09 -2.83
N VAL A 800 -18.36 -14.59 -1.64
CA VAL A 800 -17.50 -15.33 -0.70
C VAL A 800 -18.29 -16.47 -0.05
N GLY A 801 -19.52 -16.19 0.38
CA GLY A 801 -20.40 -17.18 0.99
C GLY A 801 -20.96 -18.22 0.01
N TRP A 802 -20.95 -17.96 -1.30
CA TRP A 802 -21.64 -18.76 -2.32
C TRP A 802 -21.41 -20.28 -2.22
N GLU A 803 -20.16 -20.72 -2.05
CA GLU A 803 -19.81 -22.16 -1.97
C GLU A 803 -20.35 -22.84 -0.69
N SER A 804 -20.66 -22.06 0.35
CA SER A 804 -21.27 -22.57 1.59
C SER A 804 -22.79 -22.65 1.54
N PHE A 805 -23.43 -22.10 0.50
CA PHE A 805 -24.88 -22.09 0.38
C PHE A 805 -25.38 -23.45 -0.09
N SER A 806 -26.38 -23.99 0.60
CA SER A 806 -27.06 -25.20 0.15
C SER A 806 -27.84 -24.97 -1.15
N ASP A 807 -28.05 -26.01 -1.95
CA ASP A 807 -28.74 -25.89 -3.24
C ASP A 807 -30.16 -25.31 -3.12
N ASP A 808 -30.85 -25.58 -2.00
CA ASP A 808 -32.18 -25.01 -1.70
C ASP A 808 -32.13 -23.50 -1.39
N GLN A 809 -30.99 -23.00 -0.88
CA GLN A 809 -30.80 -21.60 -0.52
C GLN A 809 -30.31 -20.73 -1.68
N LYS A 810 -29.65 -21.33 -2.69
CA LYS A 810 -29.10 -20.59 -3.84
C LYS A 810 -30.15 -19.72 -4.55
N PRO A 811 -31.38 -20.18 -4.86
CA PRO A 811 -32.37 -19.36 -5.56
C PRO A 811 -32.81 -18.12 -4.77
N ILE A 812 -33.11 -18.28 -3.47
CA ILE A 812 -33.48 -17.16 -2.60
C ILE A 812 -32.30 -16.21 -2.38
N SER A 813 -31.07 -16.72 -2.37
CA SER A 813 -29.88 -15.90 -2.22
C SER A 813 -29.66 -14.93 -3.39
N LEU A 814 -29.87 -15.40 -4.62
CA LEU A 814 -29.91 -14.53 -5.80
C LEU A 814 -31.04 -13.49 -5.71
N ALA A 815 -32.19 -13.90 -5.17
CA ALA A 815 -33.34 -13.01 -5.01
C ALA A 815 -33.10 -11.84 -4.05
N TYR A 816 -32.46 -12.08 -2.90
CA TYR A 816 -32.13 -10.97 -1.99
C TYR A 816 -30.89 -10.19 -2.44
N MET A 817 -30.03 -10.75 -3.29
CA MET A 817 -28.86 -10.06 -3.82
C MET A 817 -29.23 -9.07 -4.92
N SER A 818 -30.22 -9.40 -5.75
CA SER A 818 -30.65 -8.60 -6.92
C SER A 818 -30.91 -7.11 -6.63
N PRO A 819 -31.60 -6.71 -5.54
CA PRO A 819 -31.86 -5.29 -5.23
C PRO A 819 -30.62 -4.42 -5.07
N TRP A 820 -29.44 -5.02 -4.84
CA TRP A 820 -28.18 -4.29 -4.68
C TRP A 820 -27.49 -3.97 -6.02
N LEU A 821 -27.83 -4.66 -7.11
CA LEU A 821 -27.21 -4.45 -8.42
C LEU A 821 -27.36 -3.02 -8.98
N PRO A 822 -28.53 -2.36 -8.87
CA PRO A 822 -28.67 -0.96 -9.28
C PRO A 822 -27.72 -0.01 -8.54
N GLY A 823 -27.35 -0.36 -7.30
CA GLY A 823 -26.40 0.40 -6.49
C GLY A 823 -24.99 0.47 -7.07
N LEU A 824 -24.61 -0.42 -7.99
CA LEU A 824 -23.31 -0.38 -8.68
C LEU A 824 -23.10 0.96 -9.40
N ARG A 825 -24.16 1.55 -9.95
CA ARG A 825 -24.07 2.87 -10.60
C ARG A 825 -24.05 4.01 -9.59
N THR A 826 -24.96 4.00 -8.62
CA THR A 826 -25.16 5.14 -7.71
C THR A 826 -24.13 5.22 -6.59
N ALA A 827 -23.62 4.09 -6.12
CA ALA A 827 -22.69 4.04 -5.00
C ALA A 827 -21.22 3.90 -5.41
N ILE A 828 -20.93 3.21 -6.52
CA ILE A 828 -19.55 2.93 -6.95
C ILE A 828 -19.13 3.93 -8.03
N LEU A 829 -19.84 3.98 -9.16
CA LEU A 829 -19.45 4.86 -10.28
C LEU A 829 -19.58 6.36 -9.96
N ALA A 830 -20.55 6.75 -9.12
CA ALA A 830 -20.77 8.17 -8.81
C ALA A 830 -19.83 8.72 -7.71
N ASN A 831 -19.31 7.88 -6.82
CA ASN A 831 -18.52 8.31 -5.67
C ASN A 831 -16.99 8.16 -5.84
N GLU A 832 -16.51 7.34 -6.78
CA GLU A 832 -15.06 7.22 -6.99
C GLU A 832 -14.53 8.37 -7.86
N ALA A 833 -13.56 9.13 -7.32
CA ALA A 833 -12.88 10.22 -8.01
C ALA A 833 -12.10 9.75 -9.26
N ASP A 834 -11.72 8.46 -9.29
CA ASP A 834 -11.09 7.79 -10.42
C ASP A 834 -12.08 6.81 -11.06
N GLY A 835 -12.73 7.25 -12.13
CA GLY A 835 -13.79 6.50 -12.80
C GLY A 835 -13.35 5.15 -13.39
N ASP A 836 -12.05 4.91 -13.57
CA ASP A 836 -11.56 3.63 -14.09
C ASP A 836 -11.40 2.57 -12.99
N ARG A 837 -11.09 2.98 -11.76
CA ARG A 837 -11.05 2.08 -10.60
C ARG A 837 -12.44 1.55 -10.24
N GLY A 838 -13.46 2.40 -10.30
CA GLY A 838 -14.85 2.02 -10.06
C GLY A 838 -15.36 1.01 -11.09
N LYS A 839 -15.00 1.15 -12.37
CA LYS A 839 -15.35 0.19 -13.43
C LYS A 839 -14.70 -1.16 -13.19
N GLU A 840 -13.43 -1.22 -12.79
CA GLU A 840 -12.74 -2.49 -12.53
C GLU A 840 -13.35 -3.25 -11.34
N LYS A 841 -13.76 -2.53 -10.29
CA LYS A 841 -14.51 -3.11 -9.17
C LYS A 841 -15.80 -3.79 -9.65
N ILE A 842 -16.57 -3.12 -10.50
CA ILE A 842 -17.79 -3.68 -11.08
C ILE A 842 -17.48 -4.87 -12.00
N ALA A 843 -16.46 -4.75 -12.84
CA ALA A 843 -16.02 -5.83 -13.72
C ALA A 843 -15.66 -7.09 -12.94
N SER A 844 -14.98 -6.96 -11.79
CA SER A 844 -14.65 -8.11 -10.93
C SER A 844 -15.87 -8.84 -10.38
N LEU A 845 -16.96 -8.12 -10.05
CA LEU A 845 -18.22 -8.72 -9.60
C LEU A 845 -18.95 -9.42 -10.75
N PHE A 846 -18.94 -8.82 -11.93
CA PHE A 846 -19.55 -9.43 -13.12
C PHE A 846 -18.82 -10.68 -13.59
N ARG A 847 -17.48 -10.73 -13.51
CA ARG A 847 -16.71 -11.94 -13.79
C ARG A 847 -17.20 -13.11 -12.91
N LYS A 848 -17.35 -12.89 -11.60
CA LYS A 848 -17.89 -13.90 -10.67
C LYS A 848 -19.32 -14.31 -10.98
N LEU A 849 -20.18 -13.36 -11.34
CA LEU A 849 -21.56 -13.65 -11.71
C LEU A 849 -21.65 -14.46 -13.01
N ILE A 850 -20.79 -14.17 -13.99
CA ILE A 850 -20.69 -14.93 -15.25
C ILE A 850 -20.19 -16.35 -14.96
N ASP A 851 -19.13 -16.50 -14.16
CA ASP A 851 -18.59 -17.80 -13.77
C ASP A 851 -19.66 -18.66 -13.06
N LEU A 852 -20.45 -18.07 -12.17
CA LEU A 852 -21.58 -18.72 -11.50
C LEU A 852 -22.64 -19.17 -12.50
N ALA A 853 -23.07 -18.29 -13.41
CA ALA A 853 -24.10 -18.59 -14.40
C ALA A 853 -23.68 -19.68 -15.39
N VAL A 854 -22.37 -19.78 -15.71
CA VAL A 854 -21.82 -20.83 -16.58
C VAL A 854 -21.64 -22.14 -15.83
N ALA A 855 -21.31 -22.10 -14.53
CA ALA A 855 -21.07 -23.30 -13.73
C ALA A 855 -22.36 -24.06 -13.36
N ASP A 856 -23.45 -23.36 -13.02
CA ASP A 856 -24.67 -23.96 -12.47
C ASP A 856 -25.91 -23.71 -13.34
N HIS A 857 -26.19 -24.66 -14.24
CA HIS A 857 -27.31 -24.57 -15.19
C HIS A 857 -28.69 -24.67 -14.52
N PHE A 858 -28.78 -25.23 -13.30
CA PHE A 858 -30.07 -25.35 -12.59
C PHE A 858 -30.62 -23.98 -12.17
N LEU A 859 -29.74 -22.96 -12.06
CA LEU A 859 -30.12 -21.62 -11.67
C LEU A 859 -30.56 -20.73 -12.84
N ALA A 860 -30.50 -21.22 -14.09
CA ALA A 860 -30.78 -20.42 -15.29
C ALA A 860 -32.12 -19.67 -15.21
N TYR A 861 -33.19 -20.35 -14.80
CA TYR A 861 -34.52 -19.74 -14.63
C TYR A 861 -34.51 -18.64 -13.56
N THR A 862 -33.85 -18.87 -12.42
CA THR A 862 -33.78 -17.87 -11.33
C THR A 862 -32.99 -16.64 -11.77
N LEU A 863 -31.86 -16.84 -12.45
CA LEU A 863 -31.06 -15.77 -13.01
C LEU A 863 -31.87 -14.92 -14.01
N GLU A 864 -32.66 -15.56 -14.86
CA GLU A 864 -33.52 -14.91 -15.85
C GLU A 864 -34.66 -14.09 -15.23
N GLN A 865 -35.27 -14.59 -14.16
CA GLN A 865 -36.36 -13.88 -13.50
C GLN A 865 -35.89 -12.76 -12.56
N VAL A 866 -34.68 -12.88 -11.99
CA VAL A 866 -34.26 -12.03 -10.87
C VAL A 866 -33.04 -11.16 -11.19
N ILE A 867 -31.99 -11.73 -11.78
CA ILE A 867 -30.70 -11.04 -11.94
C ILE A 867 -30.62 -10.27 -13.26
N TRP A 868 -30.96 -10.94 -14.37
CA TRP A 868 -30.94 -10.34 -15.71
C TRP A 868 -31.80 -9.08 -15.82
N PRO A 869 -33.02 -9.01 -15.26
CA PRO A 869 -33.83 -7.81 -15.27
C PRO A 869 -33.21 -6.65 -14.49
N ALA A 870 -32.48 -6.93 -13.40
CA ALA A 870 -31.82 -5.90 -12.60
C ALA A 870 -30.63 -5.27 -13.34
N ILE A 871 -29.85 -6.07 -14.07
CA ILE A 871 -28.76 -5.58 -14.92
C ILE A 871 -29.31 -4.84 -16.15
N SER A 872 -30.36 -5.38 -16.78
CA SER A 872 -30.86 -4.85 -18.05
C SER A 872 -31.63 -3.52 -17.93
N ARG A 873 -32.07 -3.16 -16.73
CA ARG A 873 -32.78 -1.89 -16.46
C ARG A 873 -31.88 -0.66 -16.52
N ASP A 874 -30.57 -0.83 -16.31
CA ASP A 874 -29.60 0.27 -16.34
C ASP A 874 -28.64 0.11 -17.51
N GLU A 875 -28.66 1.04 -18.47
CA GLU A 875 -27.86 0.96 -19.68
C GLU A 875 -26.34 0.98 -19.42
N THR A 876 -25.89 1.68 -18.37
CA THR A 876 -24.46 1.80 -18.07
C THR A 876 -23.94 0.49 -17.46
N ILE A 877 -24.72 -0.09 -16.55
CA ILE A 877 -24.42 -1.39 -15.94
C ILE A 877 -24.47 -2.50 -17.01
N LEU A 878 -25.47 -2.45 -17.89
CA LEU A 878 -25.61 -3.37 -19.03
C LEU A 878 -24.40 -3.32 -19.97
N ASP A 879 -23.92 -2.12 -20.31
CA ASP A 879 -22.74 -1.95 -21.18
C ASP A 879 -21.48 -2.58 -20.55
N LEU A 880 -21.26 -2.35 -19.25
CA LEU A 880 -20.13 -2.94 -18.50
C LEU A 880 -20.25 -4.47 -18.43
N PHE A 881 -21.45 -5.00 -18.17
CA PHE A 881 -21.69 -6.44 -18.14
C PHE A 881 -21.44 -7.09 -19.49
N LEU A 882 -21.92 -6.48 -20.58
CA LEU A 882 -21.68 -6.96 -21.95
C LEU A 882 -20.19 -6.96 -22.30
N GLU A 883 -19.41 -6.00 -21.80
CA GLU A 883 -17.97 -5.97 -22.01
C GLU A 883 -17.28 -7.18 -21.37
N GLU A 884 -17.57 -7.47 -20.10
CA GLU A 884 -17.01 -8.63 -19.39
C GLU A 884 -17.47 -9.95 -20.00
N LEU A 885 -18.74 -10.05 -20.42
CA LEU A 885 -19.27 -11.23 -21.09
C LEU A 885 -18.56 -11.48 -22.44
N THR A 886 -18.24 -10.43 -23.18
CA THR A 886 -17.44 -10.54 -24.41
C THR A 886 -16.00 -10.96 -24.13
N LYS A 887 -15.37 -10.43 -23.07
CA LYS A 887 -14.00 -10.82 -22.65
C LYS A 887 -13.95 -12.29 -22.22
N ALA A 888 -14.94 -12.75 -21.45
CA ALA A 888 -15.08 -14.15 -21.05
C ALA A 888 -15.14 -15.07 -22.27
N ALA A 889 -16.02 -14.76 -23.24
CA ALA A 889 -16.15 -15.51 -24.48
C ALA A 889 -14.84 -15.57 -25.31
N LEU A 890 -14.08 -14.46 -25.37
CA LEU A 890 -12.81 -14.40 -26.09
C LEU A 890 -11.70 -15.23 -25.42
N SER A 891 -11.72 -15.36 -24.09
CA SER A 891 -10.69 -16.09 -23.34
C SER A 891 -10.79 -17.62 -23.48
N LEU A 892 -11.98 -18.14 -23.80
CA LEU A 892 -12.30 -19.57 -23.79
C LEU A 892 -11.99 -20.32 -25.10
N ASN A 893 -11.29 -19.70 -26.07
CA ASN A 893 -10.83 -20.32 -27.32
C ASN A 893 -11.89 -21.17 -28.08
N LEU A 894 -13.16 -20.71 -28.12
CA LEU A 894 -14.26 -21.35 -28.87
C LEU A 894 -14.51 -22.84 -28.52
N ALA A 895 -14.37 -23.26 -27.25
CA ALA A 895 -15.00 -24.50 -26.83
C ALA A 895 -16.53 -24.36 -26.92
N GLU A 896 -17.19 -25.16 -27.76
CA GLU A 896 -18.62 -25.05 -28.14
C GLU A 896 -19.55 -24.95 -26.92
N GLU A 897 -19.38 -25.85 -25.93
CA GLU A 897 -20.26 -25.93 -24.75
C GLU A 897 -20.26 -24.67 -23.87
N SER A 898 -19.13 -23.97 -23.75
CA SER A 898 -19.04 -22.76 -22.91
C SER A 898 -19.57 -21.51 -23.60
N LEU A 899 -19.51 -21.47 -24.93
CA LEU A 899 -20.05 -20.35 -25.72
C LEU A 899 -21.58 -20.38 -25.77
N ASP A 900 -22.18 -21.57 -25.75
CA ASP A 900 -23.62 -21.75 -25.65
C ASP A 900 -24.17 -21.20 -24.32
N ALA A 901 -23.53 -21.50 -23.20
CA ALA A 901 -23.91 -20.97 -21.89
C ALA A 901 -23.90 -19.43 -21.86
N LEU A 902 -22.84 -18.79 -22.39
CA LEU A 902 -22.77 -17.34 -22.50
C LEU A 902 -23.84 -16.77 -23.45
N SER A 903 -24.13 -17.49 -24.54
CA SER A 903 -25.18 -17.11 -25.49
C SER A 903 -26.58 -17.20 -24.88
N SER A 904 -26.82 -18.16 -23.98
CA SER A 904 -28.04 -18.27 -23.18
C SER A 904 -28.23 -17.10 -22.22
N ILE A 905 -27.16 -16.62 -21.58
CA ILE A 905 -27.22 -15.41 -20.73
C ILE A 905 -27.70 -14.20 -21.57
N VAL A 906 -27.09 -14.00 -22.74
CA VAL A 906 -27.47 -12.90 -23.65
C VAL A 906 -28.92 -13.03 -24.12
N ALA A 907 -29.36 -14.24 -24.46
CA ALA A 907 -30.73 -14.51 -24.87
C ALA A 907 -31.74 -14.23 -23.74
N GLY A 908 -31.45 -14.65 -22.50
CA GLY A 908 -32.31 -14.44 -21.34
C GLY A 908 -32.48 -12.97 -20.93
N MET A 909 -31.54 -12.09 -21.28
CA MET A 909 -31.70 -10.65 -21.09
C MET A 909 -32.57 -10.02 -22.18
N GLY A 910 -32.33 -10.37 -23.44
CA GLY A 910 -33.25 -10.13 -24.57
C GLY A 910 -33.82 -8.72 -24.75
N THR A 911 -33.18 -7.64 -24.28
CA THR A 911 -33.72 -6.27 -24.39
C THR A 911 -33.42 -5.63 -25.74
N ILE A 912 -34.24 -4.65 -26.16
CA ILE A 912 -34.03 -3.90 -27.41
C ILE A 912 -32.66 -3.18 -27.39
N THR A 913 -32.29 -2.59 -26.25
CA THR A 913 -31.00 -1.93 -26.06
C THR A 913 -29.83 -2.90 -26.24
N LEU A 914 -29.88 -4.08 -25.63
CA LEU A 914 -28.83 -5.09 -25.77
C LEU A 914 -28.66 -5.53 -27.23
N ARG A 915 -29.76 -5.78 -27.94
CA ARG A 915 -29.76 -6.11 -29.38
C ARG A 915 -29.06 -5.03 -30.20
N ALA A 916 -29.46 -3.78 -30.02
CA ALA A 916 -28.86 -2.64 -30.73
C ALA A 916 -27.35 -2.54 -30.48
N ARG A 917 -26.92 -2.77 -29.22
CA ARG A 917 -25.50 -2.72 -28.82
C ARG A 917 -24.68 -3.83 -29.45
N VAL A 918 -25.16 -5.08 -29.41
CA VAL A 918 -24.48 -6.23 -30.03
C VAL A 918 -24.33 -6.04 -31.54
N ILE A 919 -25.42 -5.66 -32.23
CA ILE A 919 -25.42 -5.42 -33.69
C ILE A 919 -24.49 -4.27 -34.05
N SER A 920 -24.56 -3.15 -33.32
CA SER A 920 -23.68 -1.98 -33.53
C SER A 920 -22.20 -2.32 -33.31
N ARG A 921 -21.89 -3.10 -32.26
CA ARG A 921 -20.52 -3.55 -31.96
C ARG A 921 -19.99 -4.49 -33.04
N LEU A 922 -20.81 -5.41 -33.55
CA LEU A 922 -20.45 -6.29 -34.66
C LEU A 922 -20.15 -5.51 -35.94
N ARG A 923 -21.00 -4.53 -36.29
CA ARG A 923 -20.72 -3.61 -37.42
C ARG A 923 -19.42 -2.84 -37.24
N LYS A 924 -19.17 -2.30 -36.04
CA LYS A 924 -17.91 -1.61 -35.73
C LYS A 924 -16.70 -2.55 -35.80
N ALA A 925 -16.84 -3.81 -35.38
CA ALA A 925 -15.79 -4.82 -35.51
C ALA A 925 -15.47 -5.12 -36.98
N LEU A 926 -16.49 -5.31 -37.81
CA LEU A 926 -16.34 -5.45 -39.27
C LEU A 926 -15.67 -4.21 -39.89
N ASN A 927 -16.10 -3.01 -39.53
CA ASN A 927 -15.47 -1.79 -40.03
C ASN A 927 -14.00 -1.68 -39.61
N ARG A 928 -13.63 -2.11 -38.40
CA ARG A 928 -12.22 -2.10 -37.93
C ARG A 928 -11.32 -3.01 -38.75
N THR A 929 -11.83 -4.07 -39.41
CA THR A 929 -10.98 -4.94 -40.24
C THR A 929 -10.45 -4.20 -41.47
N SER A 930 -11.18 -3.18 -41.95
CA SER A 930 -10.73 -2.31 -43.06
C SER A 930 -9.52 -1.44 -42.71
N LEU A 931 -9.31 -1.12 -41.43
CA LEU A 931 -8.17 -0.30 -40.97
C LEU A 931 -6.85 -1.06 -41.00
N ARG A 932 -6.89 -2.41 -40.94
CA ARG A 932 -5.74 -3.30 -41.03
C ARG A 932 -6.11 -4.54 -41.86
N PRO A 933 -6.13 -4.40 -43.20
CA PRO A 933 -6.61 -5.47 -44.07
C PRO A 933 -5.67 -6.68 -44.05
N THR A 934 -6.25 -7.87 -44.11
CA THR A 934 -5.57 -9.16 -44.22
C THR A 934 -6.00 -9.88 -45.49
N LYS A 935 -5.25 -10.90 -45.94
CA LYS A 935 -5.58 -11.64 -47.18
C LYS A 935 -6.92 -12.38 -47.06
N ALA A 936 -7.18 -13.01 -45.92
CA ALA A 936 -8.48 -13.53 -45.57
C ALA A 936 -8.99 -12.83 -44.29
N LEU A 937 -10.30 -12.58 -44.21
CA LEU A 937 -10.91 -11.98 -43.03
C LEU A 937 -10.65 -12.78 -41.73
N PRO A 938 -10.61 -14.13 -41.75
CA PRO A 938 -10.22 -14.93 -40.59
C PRO A 938 -8.81 -14.69 -40.04
N ASP A 939 -7.89 -14.18 -40.87
CA ASP A 939 -6.51 -13.88 -40.43
C ASP A 939 -6.43 -12.57 -39.63
N ASN A 940 -7.53 -11.81 -39.56
CA ASN A 940 -7.57 -10.53 -38.86
C ASN A 940 -7.63 -10.73 -37.34
N VAL A 941 -6.91 -9.90 -36.58
CA VAL A 941 -6.91 -9.94 -35.11
C VAL A 941 -8.31 -9.71 -34.49
N VAL A 942 -9.22 -9.05 -35.20
CA VAL A 942 -10.61 -8.78 -34.76
C VAL A 942 -11.54 -9.97 -35.07
N TRP A 943 -11.09 -10.99 -35.80
CA TRP A 943 -11.93 -12.10 -36.24
C TRP A 943 -12.59 -12.88 -35.10
N ALA A 944 -11.86 -13.13 -34.01
CA ALA A 944 -12.42 -13.82 -32.83
C ALA A 944 -13.57 -13.02 -32.21
N GLU A 945 -13.45 -11.68 -32.14
CA GLU A 945 -14.52 -10.81 -31.64
C GLU A 945 -15.74 -10.83 -32.58
N ILE A 946 -15.52 -10.85 -33.89
CA ILE A 946 -16.60 -10.98 -34.88
C ILE A 946 -17.36 -12.30 -34.69
N CYS A 947 -16.65 -13.41 -34.49
CA CYS A 947 -17.27 -14.72 -34.27
C CYS A 947 -18.12 -14.74 -33.00
N VAL A 948 -17.61 -14.23 -31.88
CA VAL A 948 -18.35 -14.16 -30.61
C VAL A 948 -19.62 -13.30 -30.75
N LEU A 949 -19.49 -12.10 -31.33
CA LEU A 949 -20.63 -11.19 -31.52
C LEU A 949 -21.67 -11.76 -32.50
N LEU A 950 -21.25 -12.55 -33.48
CA LEU A 950 -22.16 -13.26 -34.37
C LEU A 950 -22.99 -14.32 -33.63
N HIS A 951 -22.40 -15.08 -32.70
CA HIS A 951 -23.13 -16.03 -31.86
C HIS A 951 -24.16 -15.32 -30.98
N PHE A 952 -23.78 -14.21 -30.33
CA PHE A 952 -24.71 -13.40 -29.54
C PHE A 952 -25.83 -12.80 -30.41
N CYS A 953 -25.51 -12.36 -31.62
CA CYS A 953 -26.50 -11.85 -32.55
C CYS A 953 -27.50 -12.93 -32.98
N LEU A 954 -27.02 -14.16 -33.20
CA LEU A 954 -27.87 -15.32 -33.49
C LEU A 954 -28.77 -15.66 -32.30
N SER A 955 -28.25 -15.71 -31.06
CA SER A 955 -29.06 -16.05 -29.88
C SER A 955 -30.17 -15.04 -29.61
N LEU A 956 -29.95 -13.77 -29.96
CA LEU A 956 -30.94 -12.70 -29.86
C LEU A 956 -31.98 -12.66 -30.98
N SER A 957 -31.77 -13.43 -32.06
CA SER A 957 -32.53 -13.31 -33.32
C SER A 957 -33.80 -14.15 -33.40
N PHE A 958 -33.99 -15.13 -32.50
CA PHE A 958 -35.12 -16.06 -32.57
C PHE A 958 -36.43 -15.39 -32.13
N ASP A 959 -37.47 -15.50 -32.97
CA ASP A 959 -38.85 -15.07 -32.71
C ASP A 959 -39.02 -13.62 -32.20
N ASN A 960 -38.37 -12.64 -32.85
CA ASN A 960 -38.44 -11.24 -32.44
C ASN A 960 -38.75 -10.24 -33.57
N GLY A 961 -39.98 -9.75 -33.61
CA GLY A 961 -40.42 -8.77 -34.60
C GLY A 961 -39.76 -7.40 -34.52
N VAL A 962 -39.32 -6.98 -33.34
CA VAL A 962 -38.64 -5.68 -33.17
C VAL A 962 -37.28 -5.71 -33.86
N GLN A 963 -36.57 -6.84 -33.82
CA GLN A 963 -35.32 -7.00 -34.56
C GLN A 963 -35.52 -6.90 -36.08
N ALA A 964 -36.57 -7.53 -36.59
CA ALA A 964 -36.95 -7.45 -38.00
C ALA A 964 -37.43 -6.04 -38.41
N GLN A 965 -37.99 -5.26 -37.50
CA GLN A 965 -38.45 -3.89 -37.75
C GLN A 965 -37.31 -2.86 -37.72
N LEU A 966 -36.41 -2.94 -36.73
CA LEU A 966 -35.44 -1.88 -36.45
C LEU A 966 -34.05 -2.13 -37.03
N PHE A 967 -33.64 -3.38 -37.22
CA PHE A 967 -32.24 -3.72 -37.54
C PHE A 967 -32.07 -4.56 -38.81
N LEU A 968 -33.11 -4.69 -39.63
CA LEU A 968 -33.07 -5.50 -40.85
C LEU A 968 -31.91 -5.10 -41.79
N PRO A 969 -31.69 -3.81 -42.12
CA PRO A 969 -30.59 -3.41 -42.99
C PRO A 969 -29.22 -3.78 -42.43
N GLU A 970 -29.03 -3.60 -41.12
CA GLU A 970 -27.80 -3.95 -40.40
C GLU A 970 -27.49 -5.44 -40.44
N ILE A 971 -28.51 -6.28 -40.19
CA ILE A 971 -28.34 -7.72 -40.20
C ILE A 971 -28.04 -8.21 -41.62
N PHE A 972 -28.74 -7.70 -42.65
CA PHE A 972 -28.43 -8.05 -44.04
C PHE A 972 -27.04 -7.61 -44.46
N HIS A 973 -26.57 -6.44 -43.99
CA HIS A 973 -25.19 -6.01 -44.20
C HIS A 973 -24.19 -6.99 -43.56
N ILE A 974 -24.40 -7.39 -42.30
CA ILE A 974 -23.55 -8.37 -41.60
C ILE A 974 -23.53 -9.70 -42.34
N VAL A 975 -24.71 -10.24 -42.70
CA VAL A 975 -24.85 -11.51 -43.43
C VAL A 975 -24.10 -11.44 -44.77
N THR A 976 -24.29 -10.35 -45.53
CA THR A 976 -23.62 -10.17 -46.84
C THR A 976 -22.10 -10.13 -46.70
N MET A 977 -21.58 -9.45 -45.68
CA MET A 977 -20.15 -9.36 -45.44
C MET A 977 -19.52 -10.69 -44.98
N LEU A 978 -20.31 -11.59 -44.38
CA LEU A 978 -19.81 -12.82 -43.75
C LEU A 978 -20.21 -14.12 -44.46
N ALA A 979 -21.14 -14.10 -45.43
CA ALA A 979 -21.78 -15.28 -46.03
C ALA A 979 -20.83 -16.38 -46.52
N ASN A 980 -19.63 -16.03 -46.99
CA ASN A 980 -18.62 -16.98 -47.48
C ASN A 980 -17.27 -16.84 -46.76
N THR A 981 -17.28 -16.51 -45.46
CA THR A 981 -16.06 -16.28 -44.67
C THR A 981 -16.00 -17.21 -43.46
N GLY A 982 -14.80 -17.62 -43.06
CA GLY A 982 -14.58 -18.46 -41.88
C GLY A 982 -14.69 -19.96 -42.11
N SER A 983 -14.71 -20.71 -41.00
CA SER A 983 -14.90 -22.16 -40.98
C SER A 983 -16.34 -22.56 -41.37
N VAL A 984 -16.59 -23.87 -41.51
CA VAL A 984 -17.93 -24.38 -41.81
C VAL A 984 -18.93 -23.97 -40.73
N GLU A 985 -18.52 -24.02 -39.45
CA GLU A 985 -19.39 -23.64 -38.33
C GLU A 985 -19.82 -22.18 -38.42
N ILE A 986 -18.88 -21.26 -38.75
CA ILE A 986 -19.21 -19.83 -38.90
C ILE A 986 -20.18 -19.58 -40.05
N ARG A 987 -20.01 -20.25 -41.19
CA ARG A 987 -20.95 -20.11 -42.31
C ARG A 987 -22.35 -20.62 -41.96
N ILE A 988 -22.43 -21.70 -41.17
CA ILE A 988 -23.70 -22.20 -40.63
C ILE A 988 -24.34 -21.15 -39.71
N LEU A 989 -23.58 -20.47 -38.86
CA LEU A 989 -24.12 -19.40 -38.00
C LEU A 989 -24.67 -18.22 -38.79
N VAL A 990 -23.95 -17.76 -39.81
CA VAL A 990 -24.42 -16.68 -40.70
C VAL A 990 -25.72 -17.09 -41.39
N HIS A 991 -25.80 -18.33 -41.87
CA HIS A 991 -27.01 -18.87 -42.47
C HIS A 991 -28.17 -18.94 -41.46
N ARG A 992 -27.94 -19.46 -40.26
CA ARG A 992 -28.95 -19.50 -39.18
C ARG A 992 -29.45 -18.11 -38.81
N LEU A 993 -28.55 -17.12 -38.76
CA LEU A 993 -28.93 -15.74 -38.47
C LEU A 993 -29.83 -15.17 -39.58
N LEU A 994 -29.51 -15.44 -40.84
CA LEU A 994 -30.35 -15.06 -41.98
C LEU A 994 -31.74 -15.72 -41.89
N VAL A 995 -31.78 -17.02 -41.64
CA VAL A 995 -33.04 -17.78 -41.52
C VAL A 995 -33.88 -17.26 -40.37
N ASN A 996 -33.29 -17.04 -39.19
CA ASN A 996 -34.00 -16.47 -38.04
C ASN A 996 -34.52 -15.06 -38.32
N THR A 997 -33.76 -14.24 -39.03
CA THR A 997 -34.17 -12.88 -39.39
C THR A 997 -35.32 -12.89 -40.39
N VAL A 998 -35.30 -13.78 -41.39
CA VAL A 998 -36.39 -13.97 -42.35
C VAL A 998 -37.62 -14.53 -41.63
N HIS A 999 -37.45 -15.52 -40.76
CA HIS A 999 -38.53 -16.06 -39.93
C HIS A 999 -39.17 -14.93 -39.13
N ALA A 1000 -38.39 -14.18 -38.35
CA ALA A 1000 -38.88 -13.10 -37.50
C ALA A 1000 -39.61 -12.03 -38.33
N ALA A 1001 -39.13 -11.70 -39.53
CA ALA A 1001 -39.84 -10.81 -40.45
C ALA A 1001 -41.18 -11.41 -40.89
N CYS A 1002 -41.20 -12.67 -41.32
CA CYS A 1002 -42.42 -13.35 -41.78
C CYS A 1002 -43.46 -13.55 -40.67
N THR A 1003 -43.05 -13.73 -39.41
CA THR A 1003 -43.96 -13.87 -38.28
C THR A 1003 -44.44 -12.55 -37.71
N SER A 1004 -43.72 -11.46 -37.98
CA SER A 1004 -43.98 -10.14 -37.35
C SER A 1004 -44.59 -9.10 -38.29
N PHE A 1005 -44.54 -9.33 -39.60
CA PHE A 1005 -45.20 -8.50 -40.60
C PHE A 1005 -46.39 -9.24 -41.21
N LEU A 1006 -47.51 -8.53 -41.41
CA LEU A 1006 -48.62 -9.03 -42.23
C LEU A 1006 -48.18 -9.00 -43.70
N LEU A 1007 -47.66 -10.12 -44.19
CA LEU A 1007 -47.24 -10.28 -45.59
C LEU A 1007 -48.38 -10.92 -46.42
N GLU A 1008 -48.61 -10.42 -47.63
CA GLU A 1008 -49.52 -11.08 -48.59
C GLU A 1008 -48.98 -12.48 -48.99
N ASP A 1009 -49.87 -13.47 -49.14
CA ASP A 1009 -49.52 -14.91 -49.29
C ASP A 1009 -48.48 -15.22 -50.40
N LEU A 1010 -48.49 -14.46 -51.50
CA LEU A 1010 -47.54 -14.60 -52.61
C LEU A 1010 -46.12 -14.14 -52.25
N SER A 1011 -46.00 -13.13 -51.40
CA SER A 1011 -44.73 -12.55 -50.92
C SER A 1011 -44.05 -13.49 -49.92
N LEU A 1012 -44.84 -14.19 -49.10
CA LEU A 1012 -44.37 -15.14 -48.10
C LEU A 1012 -43.81 -16.41 -48.76
N LEU A 1013 -44.50 -16.95 -49.77
CA LEU A 1013 -44.04 -18.09 -50.58
C LEU A 1013 -42.75 -17.81 -51.37
N SER A 1014 -42.56 -16.56 -51.80
CA SER A 1014 -41.35 -16.08 -52.48
C SER A 1014 -40.13 -16.03 -51.54
N LEU A 1015 -40.30 -15.42 -50.35
CA LEU A 1015 -39.25 -15.28 -49.34
C LEU A 1015 -38.78 -16.63 -48.79
N VAL A 1016 -39.71 -17.52 -48.47
CA VAL A 1016 -39.38 -18.88 -47.99
C VAL A 1016 -38.63 -19.68 -49.06
N LYS A 1017 -39.06 -19.61 -50.33
CA LYS A 1017 -38.35 -20.28 -51.45
C LYS A 1017 -36.94 -19.73 -51.69
N HIS A 1018 -36.70 -18.44 -51.53
CA HIS A 1018 -35.36 -17.84 -51.68
C HIS A 1018 -34.42 -18.20 -50.53
N SER A 1019 -34.92 -18.24 -49.29
CA SER A 1019 -34.13 -18.71 -48.13
C SER A 1019 -33.73 -20.19 -48.27
N ALA A 1020 -34.63 -21.04 -48.77
CA ALA A 1020 -34.36 -22.45 -49.05
C ALA A 1020 -33.38 -22.66 -50.23
N ARG A 1021 -33.37 -21.78 -51.24
CA ARG A 1021 -32.38 -21.83 -52.34
C ARG A 1021 -30.96 -21.51 -51.89
N TYR A 1022 -30.78 -20.65 -50.88
CA TYR A 1022 -29.47 -20.40 -50.26
C TYR A 1022 -28.87 -21.68 -49.64
N HIS A 1023 -29.72 -22.60 -49.17
CA HIS A 1023 -29.35 -23.88 -48.58
C HIS A 1023 -28.77 -24.89 -49.61
N ILE A 1024 -29.15 -24.77 -50.89
CA ILE A 1024 -28.73 -25.71 -51.95
C ILE A 1024 -27.43 -25.26 -52.62
N TYR A 1025 -27.18 -23.95 -52.77
CA TYR A 1025 -25.98 -23.46 -53.45
C TYR A 1025 -24.69 -23.60 -52.62
N HIS A 1026 -24.77 -23.53 -51.29
CA HIS A 1026 -23.59 -23.50 -50.42
C HIS A 1026 -23.23 -24.84 -49.75
N HIS A 1027 -24.11 -25.83 -49.78
CA HIS A 1027 -23.81 -27.16 -49.24
C HIS A 1027 -23.11 -28.09 -50.26
N ASP A 1028 -23.25 -27.83 -51.56
CA ASP A 1028 -22.79 -28.73 -52.64
C ASP A 1028 -21.62 -28.23 -53.51
N THR A 1029 -21.14 -26.99 -53.35
CA THR A 1029 -20.04 -26.48 -54.19
C THR A 1029 -18.81 -26.07 -53.39
N GLY A 1030 -17.89 -27.03 -53.24
CA GLY A 1030 -16.49 -26.79 -52.85
C GLY A 1030 -15.64 -26.10 -53.93
N TYR A 1031 -16.23 -25.32 -54.84
CA TYR A 1031 -15.51 -24.59 -55.88
C TYR A 1031 -16.03 -23.17 -56.02
N GLY A 1032 -15.08 -22.22 -56.01
CA GLY A 1032 -15.36 -20.80 -56.12
C GLY A 1032 -16.09 -20.44 -57.41
N ALA A 1033 -17.28 -19.87 -57.27
CA ALA A 1033 -17.91 -19.08 -58.30
C ALA A 1033 -18.49 -17.82 -57.63
N SER A 1034 -18.10 -16.66 -58.16
CA SER A 1034 -18.61 -15.36 -57.71
C SER A 1034 -20.09 -15.23 -58.11
N PRO A 1035 -20.97 -14.73 -57.24
CA PRO A 1035 -22.27 -14.25 -57.69
C PRO A 1035 -22.08 -12.83 -58.23
N ARG A 1036 -22.38 -12.62 -59.51
CA ARG A 1036 -22.70 -11.30 -60.04
C ARG A 1036 -24.05 -10.89 -59.45
N CYS A 1037 -24.12 -9.67 -58.90
CA CYS A 1037 -25.37 -9.02 -58.54
C CYS A 1037 -26.20 -8.73 -59.79
N ASP A 1038 -27.47 -9.12 -59.75
CA ASP A 1038 -28.62 -8.39 -60.30
C ASP A 1038 -29.74 -8.44 -59.26
#